data_AF-A0A6V7XUQ6-F1
#
_entry.id   AF-A0A6V7XUQ6-F1
#
_cell.length_a   1.000
_cell.length_b   1.000
_cell.length_c   1.000
_cell.angle_alpha   90.00
_cell.angle_beta   90.00
_cell.angle_gamma   90.00
#
_symmetry.space_group_name_H-M   'P 1'
#
loop_
_entity.id
_entity.type
_entity.pdbx_description
1 polymer ?
#
loop_
_entity_poly.entity_id
_entity_poly.type
_entity_poly.pdbx_seq_one_letter_code
_entity_poly.pdbx_strand_id
1 'polypeptide(L)'
;MARIRSNEDDGGERETKRTRQNTQSIEDMLNNDQYWLMLNADRQIAANAASLMNNLKGIKFMNERLMERIRRMIRDSNRPRMIKEAHKWISAPIWTSDLRVYNVQQMLDSSQPILIPSKELGQASSEVQQREQHEQFLLSVAIRTVARPFGKAVLNFHTRHAFKDDESFMETNLKQKNENIKKNNFINSSISQMGARPICLNGRVHPGWHQVDFPLNDTNPSHKLAMDWANFYNGLAHGFSYCGGFPSRIFSSIIKEEANSDLLTTIRAGLLLAAGLSGCIKDSMNLYDIHALLTQNDKYLIIALLIGCAAAHRGTSEVHVYKMISAHLPFLLQPTLVEFKIELSIQSAAIVSLGLLFAETANHNISSQLLNQISLEVPCESDQAFERYSFVLTAGMAIGLINLGKGKEITDTEIPISSTPSLKERLIKLLNGGERRLAYLSYDRVECPGMRIGNFASNCGGGSNLIYSLRRYTPGGSAMDGIGAGNNAGGSSTNTATAQQQHQNSGSSRDYSGIGQPMSNHVRELPTLNIHLTSPAAAVALGLMYLRTRDEWIYEALSVKDSFYEIDKIRPDMLMIRTFCRCLVKFDDIQPTKQWTEKQIPEIVRRYSQHFVEAQTLKDIWWEEFIDVETISKVHFYCTAGALLALSLRFASSCQKDALSLIHQLYERISSIDLNRKKVDELSWSGFALRAGRNCLRTCTNVCALAMGLLMAGSGDLQTTRILRKIRNILPSFEDTNIKNKTSANCIPPKDSSVHSLHVSTNMALGLLYFGYGRYRLSDSNLSIAALVLSLFPLFPHSITDNRFYFQPLRFYGF
;
A
#
# COMPACT_ATOMS: atom_id res chain seq x y z
N MET A 1 -72.97 -17.22 37.69
CA MET A 1 -72.67 -16.10 38.60
C MET A 1 -71.34 -16.37 39.28
N ALA A 2 -70.52 -15.32 39.36
CA ALA A 2 -69.45 -15.05 40.32
C ALA A 2 -68.23 -16.00 40.41
N ARG A 3 -67.13 -15.50 39.84
CA ARG A 3 -65.72 -15.71 40.20
C ARG A 3 -65.49 -15.42 41.69
N ILE A 4 -64.65 -16.22 42.37
CA ILE A 4 -63.43 -15.80 43.10
C ILE A 4 -62.50 -17.03 43.18
N ARG A 5 -61.31 -16.98 42.56
CA ARG A 5 -60.14 -17.79 42.95
C ARG A 5 -58.89 -16.91 42.82
N SER A 6 -58.05 -17.08 43.83
CA SER A 6 -56.88 -16.32 44.26
C SER A 6 -55.71 -16.32 43.27
N ASN A 7 -55.02 -15.18 43.23
CA ASN A 7 -53.70 -14.97 42.63
C ASN A 7 -52.62 -15.32 43.65
N GLU A 8 -51.65 -16.14 43.26
CA GLU A 8 -50.31 -16.47 43.81
C GLU A 8 -49.95 -17.78 43.05
N ASP A 9 -48.90 -17.97 42.26
CA ASP A 9 -47.55 -17.44 42.14
C ASP A 9 -47.07 -17.70 40.68
N ASP A 10 -46.47 -16.71 40.00
CA ASP A 10 -45.75 -16.94 38.72
C ASP A 10 -44.69 -15.85 38.42
N GLY A 11 -44.27 -15.08 39.43
CA GLY A 11 -43.35 -13.94 39.28
C GLY A 11 -41.86 -14.27 39.32
N GLY A 12 -41.46 -15.37 39.96
CA GLY A 12 -40.05 -15.64 40.33
C GLY A 12 -39.13 -16.14 39.20
N GLU A 13 -39.66 -16.89 38.22
CA GLU A 13 -38.82 -17.47 37.16
C GLU A 13 -38.47 -16.51 36.03
N ARG A 14 -39.28 -15.46 35.81
CA ARG A 14 -39.00 -14.43 34.80
C ARG A 14 -37.96 -13.42 35.27
N GLU A 15 -37.92 -13.11 36.56
CA GLU A 15 -36.91 -12.20 37.13
C GLU A 15 -35.54 -12.88 37.28
N THR A 16 -35.47 -14.17 37.59
CA THR A 16 -34.21 -14.93 37.66
C THR A 16 -33.60 -15.20 36.27
N LYS A 17 -34.42 -15.40 35.22
CA LYS A 17 -33.94 -15.46 33.83
C LYS A 17 -33.50 -14.09 33.30
N ARG A 18 -34.20 -13.00 33.66
CA ARG A 18 -33.79 -11.63 33.30
C ARG A 18 -32.51 -11.19 34.02
N THR A 19 -32.36 -11.55 35.30
CA THR A 19 -31.13 -11.24 36.05
C THR A 19 -29.94 -12.07 35.56
N ARG A 20 -30.10 -13.35 35.19
CA ARG A 20 -29.03 -14.15 34.57
C ARG A 20 -28.65 -13.70 33.14
N GLN A 21 -29.62 -13.28 32.33
CA GLN A 21 -29.34 -12.65 31.02
C GLN A 21 -28.70 -11.27 31.18
N ASN A 22 -29.07 -10.53 32.23
CA ASN A 22 -28.44 -9.26 32.55
C ASN A 22 -27.02 -9.48 33.11
N THR A 23 -26.74 -10.52 33.91
CA THR A 23 -25.38 -10.78 34.41
C THR A 23 -24.46 -11.35 33.33
N GLN A 24 -24.95 -12.21 32.43
CA GLN A 24 -24.18 -12.65 31.25
C GLN A 24 -23.93 -11.50 30.27
N SER A 25 -24.92 -10.61 30.07
CA SER A 25 -24.68 -9.41 29.27
C SER A 25 -23.79 -8.40 29.98
N ILE A 26 -23.74 -8.37 31.31
CA ILE A 26 -22.81 -7.53 32.09
C ILE A 26 -21.38 -8.11 32.06
N GLU A 27 -21.21 -9.43 32.10
CA GLU A 27 -19.91 -10.11 31.91
C GLU A 27 -19.40 -9.92 30.46
N ASP A 28 -20.28 -9.99 29.46
CA ASP A 28 -19.96 -9.62 28.07
C ASP A 28 -19.76 -8.10 27.87
N MET A 29 -20.36 -7.25 28.71
CA MET A 29 -20.16 -5.79 28.71
C MET A 29 -18.82 -5.39 29.35
N LEU A 30 -18.30 -6.20 30.27
CA LEU A 30 -16.98 -6.03 30.90
C LEU A 30 -15.83 -6.42 29.96
N ASN A 31 -16.07 -7.31 28.99
CA ASN A 31 -15.04 -7.70 28.02
C ASN A 31 -14.72 -6.62 26.96
N ASN A 32 -15.43 -5.49 26.95
CA ASN A 32 -15.28 -4.42 25.94
C ASN A 32 -14.78 -3.10 26.56
N ASP A 33 -13.81 -3.20 27.47
CA ASP A 33 -13.24 -2.08 28.24
C ASP A 33 -12.82 -0.88 27.36
N GLN A 34 -12.25 -1.13 26.18
CA GLN A 34 -11.81 -0.06 25.28
C GLN A 34 -12.96 0.77 24.70
N TYR A 35 -14.10 0.14 24.40
CA TYR A 35 -15.28 0.82 23.88
C TYR A 35 -15.90 1.75 24.93
N TRP A 36 -16.06 1.26 26.16
CA TRP A 36 -16.60 2.06 27.26
C TRP A 36 -15.63 3.14 27.73
N LEU A 37 -14.31 2.86 27.73
CA LEU A 37 -13.29 3.88 27.98
C LEU A 37 -13.33 4.99 26.92
N MET A 38 -13.46 4.66 25.63
CA MET A 38 -13.59 5.68 24.58
C MET A 38 -14.90 6.46 24.65
N LEU A 39 -16.03 5.80 24.88
CA LEU A 39 -17.33 6.48 25.02
C LEU A 39 -17.36 7.38 26.26
N ASN A 40 -16.74 6.94 27.37
CA ASN A 40 -16.59 7.75 28.58
C ASN A 40 -15.60 8.89 28.37
N ALA A 41 -14.50 8.67 27.65
CA ALA A 41 -13.57 9.73 27.23
C ALA A 41 -14.29 10.76 26.35
N ASP A 42 -15.16 10.34 25.43
CA ASP A 42 -15.93 11.24 24.56
C ASP A 42 -16.94 12.06 25.35
N ARG A 43 -17.63 11.42 26.30
CA ARG A 43 -18.51 12.10 27.25
C ARG A 43 -17.74 13.08 28.12
N GLN A 44 -16.54 12.72 28.58
CA GLN A 44 -15.66 13.58 29.38
C GLN A 44 -15.07 14.71 28.55
N ILE A 45 -14.66 14.50 27.30
CA ILE A 45 -14.17 15.55 26.40
C ILE A 45 -15.31 16.53 26.10
N ALA A 46 -16.51 16.03 25.80
CA ALA A 46 -17.68 16.89 25.60
C ALA A 46 -18.04 17.68 26.87
N ALA A 47 -17.99 17.05 28.05
CA ALA A 47 -18.24 17.69 29.34
C ALA A 47 -17.16 18.72 29.72
N ASN A 48 -15.88 18.40 29.48
CA ASN A 48 -14.73 19.28 29.71
C ASN A 48 -14.74 20.45 28.74
N ALA A 49 -15.04 20.24 27.46
CA ALA A 49 -15.23 21.31 26.48
C ALA A 49 -16.40 22.23 26.88
N ALA A 50 -17.50 21.67 27.39
CA ALA A 50 -18.63 22.45 27.90
C ALA A 50 -18.27 23.24 29.18
N SER A 51 -17.51 22.64 30.09
CA SER A 51 -17.00 23.29 31.31
C SER A 51 -16.02 24.43 30.99
N LEU A 52 -15.05 24.18 30.10
CA LEU A 52 -14.05 25.15 29.68
C LEU A 52 -14.70 26.33 28.93
N MET A 53 -15.72 26.08 28.11
CA MET A 53 -16.54 27.12 27.47
C MET A 53 -17.45 27.87 28.45
N ASN A 54 -17.93 27.21 29.52
CA ASN A 54 -18.65 27.86 30.60
C ASN A 54 -17.73 28.77 31.43
N ASN A 55 -16.46 28.40 31.64
CA ASN A 55 -15.47 29.24 32.31
C ASN A 55 -15.02 30.42 31.44
N LEU A 56 -15.04 30.28 30.12
CA LEU A 56 -14.83 31.36 29.16
C LEU A 56 -16.01 32.34 29.02
N LYS A 57 -17.14 32.13 29.72
CA LYS A 57 -18.29 33.07 29.78
C LYS A 57 -17.91 34.47 30.28
N GLY A 58 -16.75 34.63 30.92
CA GLY A 58 -16.23 35.95 31.31
C GLY A 58 -15.84 36.84 30.12
N ILE A 59 -15.60 36.28 28.93
CA ILE A 59 -15.27 37.04 27.72
C ILE A 59 -16.58 37.29 26.96
N LYS A 60 -17.09 38.53 27.05
CA LYS A 60 -18.40 39.06 26.61
C LYS A 60 -18.78 38.87 25.11
N PHE A 61 -18.09 38.02 24.34
CA PHE A 61 -18.17 37.97 22.87
C PHE A 61 -18.46 36.58 22.28
N MET A 62 -19.18 35.70 22.98
CA MET A 62 -19.56 34.39 22.44
C MET A 62 -21.06 34.33 22.08
N ASN A 63 -21.34 34.15 20.78
CA ASN A 63 -22.68 34.08 20.18
C ASN A 63 -23.63 33.14 20.92
N GLU A 64 -24.77 33.63 21.41
CA GLU A 64 -25.84 32.83 22.04
C GLU A 64 -26.27 31.63 21.18
N ARG A 65 -26.27 31.79 19.85
CA ARG A 65 -26.59 30.69 18.90
C ARG A 65 -25.64 29.49 19.01
N LEU A 66 -24.36 29.71 19.32
CA LEU A 66 -23.39 28.64 19.48
C LEU A 66 -23.64 27.88 20.79
N MET A 67 -23.90 28.61 21.88
CA MET A 67 -24.28 28.02 23.16
C MET A 67 -25.61 27.27 23.07
N GLU A 68 -26.58 27.78 22.32
CA GLU A 68 -27.86 27.11 22.05
C GLU A 68 -27.66 25.81 21.25
N ARG A 69 -26.75 25.82 20.25
CA ARG A 69 -26.41 24.64 19.45
C ARG A 69 -25.69 23.59 20.29
N ILE A 70 -24.76 23.99 21.16
CA ILE A 70 -24.04 23.10 22.08
C ILE A 70 -24.98 22.55 23.15
N ARG A 71 -25.88 23.36 23.72
CA ARG A 71 -26.92 22.88 24.66
C ARG A 71 -27.87 21.88 24.00
N ARG A 72 -28.25 22.08 22.73
CA ARG A 72 -29.01 21.08 21.96
C ARG A 72 -28.18 19.81 21.76
N MET A 73 -26.90 19.92 21.40
CA MET A 73 -26.01 18.76 21.26
C MET A 73 -25.84 17.96 22.56
N ILE A 74 -25.76 18.61 23.72
CA ILE A 74 -25.70 17.94 25.04
C ILE A 74 -27.05 17.30 25.42
N ARG A 75 -28.16 17.93 25.04
CA ARG A 75 -29.50 17.36 25.27
C ARG A 75 -29.76 16.15 24.36
N ASP A 76 -29.21 16.19 23.15
CA ASP A 76 -29.28 15.13 22.16
C ASP A 76 -28.21 14.03 22.37
N SER A 77 -27.15 14.27 23.16
CA SER A 77 -26.15 13.24 23.50
C SER A 77 -26.67 12.12 24.38
N ASN A 78 -27.77 12.38 25.08
CA ASN A 78 -28.52 11.37 25.81
C ASN A 78 -29.46 10.53 24.91
N ARG A 79 -29.51 10.78 23.58
CA ARG A 79 -30.33 10.01 22.63
C ARG A 79 -29.46 9.01 21.85
N PRO A 80 -29.76 7.70 21.88
CA PRO A 80 -28.93 6.66 21.24
C PRO A 80 -28.86 6.78 19.70
N ARG A 81 -29.88 7.36 19.04
CA ARG A 81 -29.96 7.46 17.57
C ARG A 81 -28.95 8.42 16.94
N MET A 82 -28.40 9.38 17.68
CA MET A 82 -27.51 10.44 17.16
C MET A 82 -26.02 10.13 17.35
N ILE A 83 -25.66 9.05 18.05
CA ILE A 83 -24.27 8.62 18.27
C ILE A 83 -23.62 8.13 16.95
N LYS A 84 -24.42 7.81 15.92
CA LYS A 84 -23.95 7.50 14.56
C LYS A 84 -23.11 8.62 13.92
N GLU A 85 -23.27 9.86 14.39
CA GLU A 85 -22.54 11.03 13.91
C GLU A 85 -21.74 11.73 15.02
N ALA A 86 -21.23 10.99 16.00
CA ALA A 86 -20.43 11.52 17.11
C ALA A 86 -19.25 12.39 16.63
N HIS A 87 -18.66 12.07 15.47
CA HIS A 87 -17.61 12.87 14.84
C HIS A 87 -18.00 14.34 14.61
N LYS A 88 -19.28 14.64 14.33
CA LYS A 88 -19.74 16.03 14.14
C LYS A 88 -19.64 16.84 15.43
N TRP A 89 -19.80 16.20 16.59
CA TRP A 89 -19.71 16.86 17.89
C TRP A 89 -18.28 17.18 18.28
N ILE A 90 -17.33 16.34 17.85
CA ILE A 90 -15.90 16.55 18.08
C ILE A 90 -15.36 17.61 17.10
N SER A 91 -15.75 17.55 15.83
CA SER A 91 -15.24 18.46 14.81
C SER A 91 -15.76 19.90 14.93
N ALA A 92 -17.01 20.07 15.39
CA ALA A 92 -17.66 21.38 15.49
C ALA A 92 -16.94 22.39 16.43
N PRO A 93 -16.45 22.00 17.63
CA PRO A 93 -15.68 22.91 18.48
C PRO A 93 -14.24 23.13 18.00
N ILE A 94 -13.63 22.21 17.25
CA ILE A 94 -12.25 22.37 16.74
C ILE A 94 -12.21 23.44 15.64
N TRP A 95 -13.18 23.40 14.71
CA TRP A 95 -13.26 24.33 13.58
C TRP A 95 -14.58 25.10 13.59
N THR A 96 -14.72 26.05 14.52
CA THR A 96 -15.98 26.78 14.75
C THR A 96 -16.35 27.77 13.63
N SER A 97 -15.36 28.34 12.96
CA SER A 97 -15.55 29.45 12.01
C SER A 97 -15.66 29.03 10.54
N ASP A 98 -15.36 27.77 10.21
CA ASP A 98 -15.17 27.33 8.82
C ASP A 98 -15.77 25.94 8.55
N LEU A 99 -16.34 25.75 7.36
CA LEU A 99 -16.96 24.50 6.89
C LEU A 99 -15.94 23.56 6.22
N ARG A 100 -14.65 23.69 6.56
CA ARG A 100 -13.55 22.95 5.94
C ARG A 100 -13.74 21.43 5.98
N VAL A 101 -14.24 20.91 7.10
CA VAL A 101 -14.52 19.47 7.30
C VAL A 101 -15.59 18.99 6.32
N TYR A 102 -16.67 19.75 6.19
CA TYR A 102 -17.73 19.43 5.25
C TYR A 102 -17.22 19.44 3.81
N ASN A 103 -16.41 20.44 3.45
CA ASN A 103 -15.78 20.51 2.13
C ASN A 103 -14.90 19.27 1.86
N VAL A 104 -14.09 18.86 2.83
CA VAL A 104 -13.21 17.68 2.70
C VAL A 104 -14.00 16.39 2.63
N GLN A 105 -15.09 16.27 3.39
CA GLN A 105 -16.01 15.13 3.29
C GLN A 105 -16.63 15.02 1.90
N GLN A 106 -17.08 16.13 1.31
CA GLN A 106 -17.58 16.16 -0.07
C GLN A 106 -16.48 15.84 -1.10
N MET A 107 -15.25 16.28 -0.84
CA MET A 107 -14.10 15.91 -1.68
C MET A 107 -13.84 14.39 -1.60
N LEU A 108 -13.93 13.77 -0.44
CA LEU A 108 -13.60 12.34 -0.29
C LEU A 108 -14.81 11.39 -0.50
N ASP A 109 -16.02 11.92 -0.71
CA ASP A 109 -17.20 11.10 -1.03
C ASP A 109 -17.04 10.42 -2.39
N SER A 110 -17.24 9.10 -2.44
CA SER A 110 -17.17 8.27 -3.65
C SER A 110 -18.54 7.78 -4.12
N SER A 111 -19.61 8.09 -3.37
CA SER A 111 -20.95 7.54 -3.61
C SER A 111 -21.80 8.38 -4.56
N GLN A 112 -21.47 9.68 -4.70
CA GLN A 112 -22.20 10.59 -5.57
C GLN A 112 -21.65 10.57 -7.01
N PRO A 113 -22.52 10.73 -8.02
CA PRO A 113 -22.11 10.84 -9.40
C PRO A 113 -21.27 12.11 -9.63
N ILE A 114 -20.37 12.04 -10.61
CA ILE A 114 -19.46 13.14 -10.97
C ILE A 114 -20.24 14.21 -11.73
N LEU A 115 -20.13 15.47 -11.32
CA LEU A 115 -20.72 16.58 -12.07
C LEU A 115 -19.82 16.96 -13.26
N ILE A 116 -20.38 16.97 -14.46
CA ILE A 116 -19.71 17.35 -15.71
C ILE A 116 -20.20 18.74 -16.13
N PRO A 117 -19.32 19.75 -16.25
CA PRO A 117 -19.72 21.09 -16.70
C PRO A 117 -19.98 21.11 -18.21
N SER A 118 -21.16 21.58 -18.65
CA SER A 118 -21.47 21.72 -20.07
C SER A 118 -20.80 22.91 -20.77
N LYS A 119 -20.42 23.96 -20.01
CA LYS A 119 -19.98 25.25 -20.57
C LYS A 119 -18.57 25.25 -21.17
N GLU A 120 -17.69 24.33 -20.75
CA GLU A 120 -16.31 24.24 -21.24
C GLU A 120 -16.17 23.38 -22.51
N LEU A 121 -17.19 22.57 -22.84
CA LEU A 121 -17.22 21.67 -24.00
C LEU A 121 -18.05 22.22 -25.19
N GLY A 122 -18.48 23.49 -25.11
CA GLY A 122 -19.42 24.10 -26.05
C GLY A 122 -18.89 24.42 -27.46
N GLN A 123 -17.67 24.01 -27.82
CA GLN A 123 -17.10 24.22 -29.17
C GLN A 123 -17.30 23.02 -30.11
N ALA A 124 -17.88 21.92 -29.63
CA ALA A 124 -18.17 20.76 -30.47
C ALA A 124 -19.45 20.98 -31.29
N SER A 125 -19.32 20.89 -32.62
CA SER A 125 -20.39 21.15 -33.60
C SER A 125 -21.40 20.00 -33.74
N SER A 126 -21.16 18.84 -33.11
CA SER A 126 -22.01 17.65 -33.16
C SER A 126 -22.28 17.08 -31.77
N GLU A 127 -23.51 16.60 -31.53
CA GLU A 127 -23.94 15.94 -30.28
C GLU A 127 -23.06 14.72 -29.93
N VAL A 128 -22.59 14.00 -30.95
CA VAL A 128 -21.70 12.84 -30.77
C VAL A 128 -20.35 13.28 -30.20
N GLN A 129 -19.80 14.37 -30.72
CA GLN A 129 -18.53 14.91 -30.26
C GLN A 129 -18.66 15.48 -28.84
N GLN A 130 -19.80 16.10 -28.50
CA GLN A 130 -20.10 16.53 -27.14
C GLN A 130 -20.16 15.35 -26.17
N ARG A 131 -20.79 14.24 -26.58
CA ARG A 131 -20.84 13.01 -25.79
C ARG A 131 -19.44 12.40 -25.58
N GLU A 132 -18.63 12.30 -26.63
CA GLU A 132 -17.24 11.82 -26.53
C GLU A 132 -16.42 12.69 -25.58
N GLN A 133 -16.57 14.01 -25.64
CA GLN A 133 -15.87 14.91 -24.72
C GLN A 133 -16.37 14.75 -23.27
N HIS A 134 -17.68 14.56 -23.04
CA HIS A 134 -18.20 14.26 -21.71
C HIS A 134 -17.63 12.94 -21.16
N GLU A 135 -17.53 11.90 -22.00
CA GLU A 135 -16.96 10.61 -21.64
C GLU A 135 -15.44 10.73 -21.34
N GLN A 136 -14.69 11.49 -22.14
CA GLN A 136 -13.26 11.77 -21.89
C GLN A 136 -13.04 12.51 -20.58
N PHE A 137 -13.86 13.54 -20.29
CA PHE A 137 -13.82 14.23 -19.01
C PHE A 137 -14.14 13.26 -17.86
N LEU A 138 -15.15 12.41 -18.02
CA LEU A 138 -15.51 11.41 -17.03
C LEU A 138 -14.36 10.44 -16.74
N LEU A 139 -13.66 9.95 -17.77
CA LEU A 139 -12.47 9.09 -17.64
C LEU A 139 -11.36 9.79 -16.83
N SER A 140 -11.10 11.08 -17.10
CA SER A 140 -10.09 11.84 -16.36
C SER A 140 -10.42 11.98 -14.87
N VAL A 141 -11.69 12.20 -14.56
CA VAL A 141 -12.16 12.37 -13.18
C VAL A 141 -12.31 11.02 -12.47
N ALA A 142 -12.57 9.94 -13.19
CA ALA A 142 -12.70 8.60 -12.62
C ALA A 142 -11.39 8.15 -11.95
N ILE A 143 -10.22 8.49 -12.52
CA ILE A 143 -8.92 8.20 -11.90
C ILE A 143 -8.81 8.84 -10.50
N ARG A 144 -9.41 10.03 -10.33
CA ARG A 144 -9.48 10.74 -9.06
C ARG A 144 -10.49 10.13 -8.10
N THR A 145 -11.66 9.68 -8.57
CA THR A 145 -12.69 9.07 -7.71
C THR A 145 -12.23 7.74 -7.14
N VAL A 146 -11.57 6.93 -7.96
CA VAL A 146 -10.99 5.64 -7.60
C VAL A 146 -9.92 5.77 -6.51
N ALA A 147 -9.21 6.90 -6.44
CA ALA A 147 -8.23 7.20 -5.40
C ALA A 147 -8.82 7.81 -4.10
N ARG A 148 -10.11 8.16 -4.04
CA ARG A 148 -10.76 8.75 -2.83
C ARG A 148 -10.75 7.83 -1.60
N PRO A 149 -10.92 6.50 -1.72
CA PRO A 149 -10.93 5.59 -0.57
C PRO A 149 -9.71 5.71 0.35
N PHE A 150 -8.51 5.93 -0.21
CA PHE A 150 -7.27 6.10 0.57
C PHE A 150 -7.36 7.25 1.59
N GLY A 151 -7.97 8.38 1.22
CA GLY A 151 -8.19 9.50 2.14
C GLY A 151 -9.41 9.33 3.04
N LYS A 152 -10.49 8.76 2.49
CA LYS A 152 -11.76 8.51 3.20
C LYS A 152 -11.57 7.56 4.39
N ALA A 153 -10.69 6.56 4.25
CA ALA A 153 -10.32 5.61 5.29
C ALA A 153 -9.76 6.32 6.53
N VAL A 154 -8.80 7.22 6.34
CA VAL A 154 -8.13 7.96 7.41
C VAL A 154 -9.06 9.05 7.99
N LEU A 155 -9.84 9.73 7.15
CA LEU A 155 -10.82 10.72 7.59
C LEU A 155 -11.85 10.11 8.54
N ASN A 156 -12.42 8.97 8.16
CA ASN A 156 -13.50 8.32 8.90
C ASN A 156 -13.01 7.36 9.98
N PHE A 157 -11.71 7.26 10.22
CA PHE A 157 -11.11 6.29 11.13
C PHE A 157 -11.74 6.31 12.53
N HIS A 158 -12.32 5.18 12.95
CA HIS A 158 -12.96 4.96 14.25
C HIS A 158 -14.00 6.04 14.64
N THR A 159 -14.88 6.40 13.71
CA THR A 159 -15.88 7.48 13.90
C THR A 159 -17.32 7.01 14.11
N ARG A 160 -17.63 5.76 13.74
CA ARG A 160 -18.96 5.15 13.85
C ARG A 160 -18.97 4.11 14.96
N HIS A 161 -19.88 4.28 15.92
CA HIS A 161 -20.16 3.24 16.90
C HIS A 161 -21.17 2.25 16.31
N ALA A 162 -20.85 0.96 16.35
CA ALA A 162 -21.77 -0.08 15.94
C ALA A 162 -22.76 -0.38 17.08
N PHE A 163 -24.03 0.01 16.92
CA PHE A 163 -25.09 -0.30 17.89
C PHE A 163 -25.75 -1.65 17.57
N LYS A 164 -26.05 -2.43 18.63
CA LYS A 164 -26.93 -3.62 18.54
C LYS A 164 -28.37 -3.26 18.15
N ASP A 165 -28.84 -2.03 18.39
CA ASP A 165 -30.26 -1.65 18.22
C ASP A 165 -30.72 -1.33 16.78
N ASP A 166 -29.82 -1.35 15.78
CA ASP A 166 -30.25 -1.35 14.37
C ASP A 166 -31.05 -2.61 14.00
N GLU A 167 -31.03 -3.62 14.88
CA GLU A 167 -31.77 -4.88 14.80
C GLU A 167 -33.30 -4.72 14.71
N SER A 168 -33.92 -3.80 15.48
CA SER A 168 -35.39 -3.69 15.50
C SER A 168 -35.95 -2.79 14.38
N PHE A 169 -35.21 -1.73 14.01
CA PHE A 169 -35.71 -0.73 13.06
C PHE A 169 -35.47 -1.12 11.60
N MET A 170 -34.42 -1.91 11.31
CA MET A 170 -34.22 -2.50 9.98
C MET A 170 -35.22 -3.63 9.71
N GLU A 171 -35.53 -4.48 10.70
CA GLU A 171 -36.56 -5.52 10.55
C GLU A 171 -37.96 -4.94 10.33
N THR A 172 -38.34 -3.85 11.02
CA THR A 172 -39.66 -3.21 10.81
C THR A 172 -39.78 -2.54 9.45
N ASN A 173 -38.70 -1.90 8.97
CA ASN A 173 -38.69 -1.28 7.64
C ASN A 173 -38.60 -2.30 6.50
N LEU A 174 -37.91 -3.43 6.72
CA LEU A 174 -37.87 -4.55 5.76
C LEU A 174 -39.23 -5.24 5.68
N LYS A 175 -39.92 -5.49 6.80
CA LYS A 175 -41.27 -6.07 6.81
C LYS A 175 -42.29 -5.16 6.09
N GLN A 176 -42.15 -3.83 6.15
CA GLN A 176 -43.04 -2.91 5.44
C GLN A 176 -42.67 -2.66 3.96
N LYS A 177 -41.40 -2.84 3.55
CA LYS A 177 -40.96 -2.68 2.14
C LYS A 177 -40.99 -3.97 1.33
N ASN A 178 -41.02 -5.14 1.96
CA ASN A 178 -40.83 -6.43 1.29
C ASN A 178 -42.04 -6.95 0.50
N GLU A 179 -43.18 -6.24 0.51
CA GLU A 179 -44.31 -6.61 -0.36
C GLU A 179 -44.19 -6.05 -1.79
N ASN A 180 -43.39 -5.00 -2.04
CA ASN A 180 -43.40 -4.31 -3.35
C ASN A 180 -42.09 -4.33 -4.15
N ILE A 181 -41.00 -4.97 -3.71
CA ILE A 181 -39.73 -4.93 -4.46
C ILE A 181 -39.00 -6.27 -4.51
N LYS A 182 -39.61 -7.28 -5.15
CA LYS A 182 -39.07 -8.64 -5.23
C LYS A 182 -38.30 -9.01 -6.51
N LYS A 183 -37.92 -8.07 -7.39
CA LYS A 183 -37.14 -8.46 -8.59
C LYS A 183 -35.83 -7.72 -8.90
N ASN A 184 -35.50 -6.58 -8.27
CA ASN A 184 -34.25 -5.84 -8.57
C ASN A 184 -33.38 -5.40 -7.37
N ASN A 185 -33.66 -5.84 -6.12
CA ASN A 185 -33.07 -5.22 -4.91
C ASN A 185 -32.26 -6.12 -3.96
N PHE A 186 -31.95 -7.36 -4.31
CA PHE A 186 -31.19 -8.25 -3.40
C PHE A 186 -29.76 -7.75 -3.13
N ILE A 187 -29.10 -7.12 -4.10
CA ILE A 187 -27.76 -6.53 -3.94
C ILE A 187 -27.80 -5.31 -3.00
N ASN A 188 -28.91 -4.55 -3.01
CA ASN A 188 -29.07 -3.37 -2.17
C ASN A 188 -29.34 -3.72 -0.70
N SER A 189 -29.94 -4.88 -0.39
CA SER A 189 -30.25 -5.25 1.01
C SER A 189 -29.03 -5.68 1.83
N SER A 190 -28.12 -6.49 1.30
CA SER A 190 -26.94 -6.95 2.05
C SER A 190 -25.79 -5.95 2.07
N ILE A 191 -25.55 -5.25 0.95
CA ILE A 191 -24.58 -4.13 0.91
C ILE A 191 -25.00 -2.99 1.85
N SER A 192 -26.32 -2.73 2.00
CA SER A 192 -26.82 -1.75 2.96
C SER A 192 -26.77 -2.24 4.42
N GLN A 193 -26.87 -3.55 4.66
CA GLN A 193 -26.61 -4.14 5.99
C GLN A 193 -25.14 -3.97 6.42
N MET A 194 -24.18 -4.05 5.48
CA MET A 194 -22.76 -3.80 5.75
C MET A 194 -22.40 -2.30 5.81
N GLY A 195 -23.28 -1.41 5.34
CA GLY A 195 -23.12 0.05 5.39
C GLY A 195 -22.13 0.64 4.38
N ALA A 196 -21.62 -0.15 3.44
CA ALA A 196 -20.63 0.25 2.43
C ALA A 196 -21.29 0.48 1.07
N ARG A 197 -21.38 1.72 0.57
CA ARG A 197 -21.92 1.98 -0.79
C ARG A 197 -20.84 1.74 -1.84
N PRO A 198 -21.12 1.09 -2.98
CA PRO A 198 -20.14 0.91 -4.05
C PRO A 198 -19.69 2.26 -4.62
N ILE A 199 -18.51 2.28 -5.25
CA ILE A 199 -17.99 3.49 -5.90
C ILE A 199 -18.87 3.82 -7.10
N CYS A 200 -19.31 5.08 -7.19
CA CYS A 200 -20.06 5.58 -8.34
C CYS A 200 -19.10 6.30 -9.30
N LEU A 201 -19.02 5.80 -10.53
CA LEU A 201 -18.24 6.44 -11.61
C LEU A 201 -19.11 7.14 -12.65
N ASN A 202 -20.42 7.12 -12.48
CA ASN A 202 -21.34 7.72 -13.44
C ASN A 202 -21.26 9.23 -13.34
N GLY A 203 -21.36 9.88 -14.49
CA GLY A 203 -21.41 11.33 -14.63
C GLY A 203 -22.84 11.85 -14.68
N ARG A 204 -23.04 13.09 -14.24
CA ARG A 204 -24.24 13.89 -14.51
C ARG A 204 -23.83 15.21 -15.13
N VAL A 205 -24.34 15.50 -16.32
CA VAL A 205 -24.06 16.75 -17.03
C VAL A 205 -24.89 17.87 -16.43
N HIS A 206 -24.26 18.93 -15.93
CA HIS A 206 -24.94 20.11 -15.44
C HIS A 206 -25.10 21.14 -16.58
N PRO A 207 -26.28 21.79 -16.76
CA PRO A 207 -27.46 21.81 -15.87
C PRO A 207 -28.54 20.76 -16.19
N GLY A 208 -28.44 20.00 -17.29
CA GLY A 208 -29.51 19.10 -17.74
C GLY A 208 -29.70 17.83 -16.89
N TRP A 209 -28.79 17.52 -15.99
CA TRP A 209 -28.74 16.33 -15.13
C TRP A 209 -28.80 14.98 -15.87
N HIS A 210 -28.50 14.97 -17.17
CA HIS A 210 -28.40 13.75 -17.98
C HIS A 210 -27.28 12.86 -17.45
N GLN A 211 -27.57 11.57 -17.29
CA GLN A 211 -26.60 10.58 -16.86
C GLN A 211 -25.70 10.18 -18.03
N VAL A 212 -24.39 10.24 -17.79
CA VAL A 212 -23.37 9.72 -18.68
C VAL A 212 -22.76 8.52 -17.98
N ASP A 213 -22.94 7.35 -18.53
CA ASP A 213 -22.36 6.13 -17.97
C ASP A 213 -20.88 6.06 -18.28
N PHE A 214 -20.14 5.48 -17.34
CA PHE A 214 -18.74 5.18 -17.57
C PHE A 214 -18.64 4.10 -18.66
N PRO A 215 -17.76 4.25 -19.68
CA PRO A 215 -17.61 3.25 -20.73
C PRO A 215 -16.95 1.99 -20.13
N LEU A 216 -17.76 1.12 -19.55
CA LEU A 216 -17.37 -0.21 -19.14
C LEU A 216 -17.33 -1.09 -20.40
N ASN A 217 -16.17 -1.18 -21.02
CA ASN A 217 -15.94 -2.25 -21.97
C ASN A 217 -15.75 -3.54 -21.17
N ASP A 218 -16.81 -4.33 -21.01
CA ASP A 218 -16.76 -5.68 -20.39
C ASP A 218 -15.72 -6.59 -21.05
N THR A 219 -15.26 -6.25 -22.27
CA THR A 219 -14.22 -6.94 -23.03
C THR A 219 -12.80 -6.69 -22.52
N ASN A 220 -12.56 -5.64 -21.71
CA ASN A 220 -11.23 -5.27 -21.22
C ASN A 220 -11.01 -5.75 -19.77
N PRO A 221 -10.25 -6.83 -19.52
CA PRO A 221 -10.07 -7.41 -18.18
C PRO A 221 -9.39 -6.45 -17.20
N SER A 222 -8.63 -5.46 -17.69
CA SER A 222 -7.96 -4.44 -16.88
C SER A 222 -8.91 -3.49 -16.15
N HIS A 223 -10.08 -3.19 -16.74
CA HIS A 223 -11.08 -2.31 -16.12
C HIS A 223 -11.83 -3.02 -15.00
N LYS A 224 -12.18 -4.30 -15.17
CA LYS A 224 -12.75 -5.12 -14.09
C LYS A 224 -11.80 -5.20 -12.89
N LEU A 225 -10.53 -5.51 -13.15
CA LEU A 225 -9.49 -5.55 -12.11
C LEU A 225 -9.34 -4.21 -11.38
N ALA A 226 -9.42 -3.09 -12.11
CA ALA A 226 -9.34 -1.75 -11.52
C ALA A 226 -10.54 -1.45 -10.59
N MET A 227 -11.75 -1.85 -10.98
CA MET A 227 -12.94 -1.72 -10.14
C MET A 227 -12.88 -2.60 -8.91
N ASP A 228 -12.36 -3.82 -9.05
CA ASP A 228 -12.21 -4.74 -7.93
C ASP A 228 -11.28 -4.13 -6.86
N TRP A 229 -10.08 -3.68 -7.24
CA TRP A 229 -9.20 -2.98 -6.30
C TRP A 229 -9.84 -1.71 -5.70
N ALA A 230 -10.58 -0.94 -6.50
CA ALA A 230 -11.25 0.26 -6.02
C ALA A 230 -12.31 -0.07 -4.94
N ASN A 231 -13.12 -1.10 -5.19
CA ASN A 231 -14.15 -1.57 -4.29
C ASN A 231 -13.56 -2.22 -3.04
N PHE A 232 -12.42 -2.93 -3.16
CA PHE A 232 -11.65 -3.45 -2.05
C PHE A 232 -11.23 -2.33 -1.09
N TYR A 233 -10.61 -1.26 -1.60
CA TYR A 233 -10.21 -0.12 -0.77
C TYR A 233 -11.39 0.66 -0.20
N ASN A 234 -12.51 0.74 -0.93
CA ASN A 234 -13.72 1.37 -0.41
C ASN A 234 -14.35 0.54 0.71
N GLY A 235 -14.38 -0.79 0.59
CA GLY A 235 -14.77 -1.70 1.66
C GLY A 235 -13.90 -1.52 2.90
N LEU A 236 -12.59 -1.45 2.71
CA LEU A 236 -11.62 -1.17 3.79
C LEU A 236 -11.87 0.19 4.45
N ALA A 237 -12.04 1.26 3.66
CA ALA A 237 -12.32 2.60 4.18
C ALA A 237 -13.62 2.66 4.99
N HIS A 238 -14.62 1.86 4.60
CA HIS A 238 -15.85 1.69 5.37
C HIS A 238 -15.62 0.88 6.64
N GLY A 239 -14.81 -0.17 6.59
CA GLY A 239 -14.46 -1.00 7.74
C GLY A 239 -13.76 -0.21 8.84
N PHE A 240 -12.78 0.63 8.48
CA PHE A 240 -12.11 1.53 9.43
C PHE A 240 -13.01 2.57 10.08
N SER A 241 -14.21 2.80 9.55
CA SER A 241 -15.13 3.71 10.22
C SER A 241 -15.68 3.15 11.52
N TYR A 242 -15.71 1.84 11.71
CA TYR A 242 -16.21 1.22 12.93
C TYR A 242 -15.23 1.39 14.09
N CYS A 243 -15.75 1.79 15.24
CA CYS A 243 -15.00 2.10 16.44
C CYS A 243 -15.02 0.91 17.42
N GLY A 244 -13.85 0.37 17.77
CA GLY A 244 -13.68 -0.55 18.91
C GLY A 244 -14.32 -1.93 18.75
N GLY A 245 -14.37 -2.47 17.53
CA GLY A 245 -15.00 -3.76 17.26
C GLY A 245 -16.01 -3.71 16.12
N PHE A 246 -15.90 -4.64 15.17
CA PHE A 246 -17.02 -4.93 14.27
C PHE A 246 -18.16 -5.55 15.08
N PRO A 247 -19.43 -5.15 14.88
CA PRO A 247 -20.53 -5.82 15.54
C PRO A 247 -20.55 -7.29 15.09
N SER A 248 -20.69 -8.20 16.04
CA SER A 248 -20.58 -9.65 15.82
C SER A 248 -21.48 -10.17 14.69
N ARG A 249 -22.64 -9.53 14.43
CA ARG A 249 -23.49 -9.84 13.27
C ARG A 249 -22.86 -9.48 11.93
N ILE A 250 -22.28 -8.28 11.76
CA ILE A 250 -21.60 -7.89 10.49
C ILE A 250 -20.39 -8.80 10.27
N PHE A 251 -19.67 -9.13 11.34
CA PHE A 251 -18.57 -10.10 11.25
C PHE A 251 -19.08 -11.50 10.85
N SER A 252 -20.19 -11.95 11.45
CA SER A 252 -20.82 -13.22 11.07
C SER A 252 -21.42 -13.21 9.66
N SER A 253 -21.89 -12.06 9.15
CA SER A 253 -22.38 -11.94 7.78
C SER A 253 -21.22 -11.89 6.78
N ILE A 254 -20.11 -11.23 7.13
CA ILE A 254 -18.84 -11.33 6.39
C ILE A 254 -18.44 -12.80 6.25
N ILE A 255 -18.55 -13.61 7.31
CA ILE A 255 -18.13 -15.02 7.28
C ILE A 255 -19.15 -15.93 6.56
N LYS A 256 -20.46 -15.77 6.86
CA LYS A 256 -21.50 -16.73 6.48
C LYS A 256 -22.18 -16.45 5.13
N GLU A 257 -22.08 -15.22 4.61
CA GLU A 257 -22.75 -14.88 3.37
C GLU A 257 -21.95 -15.45 2.18
N GLU A 258 -22.44 -16.55 1.60
CA GLU A 258 -22.01 -17.03 0.29
C GLU A 258 -22.41 -15.96 -0.74
N ALA A 259 -21.41 -15.26 -1.27
CA ALA A 259 -21.63 -14.14 -2.16
C ALA A 259 -22.11 -14.65 -3.52
N ASN A 260 -23.38 -14.41 -3.85
CA ASN A 260 -23.93 -14.65 -5.20
C ASN A 260 -23.36 -13.67 -6.27
N SER A 261 -22.43 -12.76 -5.91
CA SER A 261 -21.88 -11.73 -6.81
C SER A 261 -20.42 -11.38 -6.51
N ASP A 262 -19.55 -11.37 -7.54
CA ASP A 262 -18.12 -11.00 -7.47
C ASP A 262 -17.86 -9.67 -6.73
N LEU A 263 -18.73 -8.67 -6.92
CA LEU A 263 -18.56 -7.33 -6.34
C LEU A 263 -18.66 -7.34 -4.80
N LEU A 264 -19.56 -8.16 -4.25
CA LEU A 264 -19.77 -8.28 -2.81
C LEU A 264 -18.56 -8.96 -2.15
N THR A 265 -18.00 -9.97 -2.80
CA THR A 265 -16.78 -10.66 -2.38
C THR A 265 -15.62 -9.68 -2.16
N THR A 266 -15.43 -8.74 -3.10
CA THR A 266 -14.31 -7.79 -3.04
C THR A 266 -14.49 -6.73 -1.94
N ILE A 267 -15.71 -6.23 -1.75
CA ILE A 267 -16.03 -5.31 -0.64
C ILE A 267 -15.86 -6.02 0.71
N ARG A 268 -16.33 -7.27 0.80
CA ARG A 268 -16.19 -8.14 1.98
C ARG A 268 -14.72 -8.35 2.35
N ALA A 269 -13.86 -8.63 1.36
CA ALA A 269 -12.42 -8.77 1.59
C ALA A 269 -11.82 -7.47 2.17
N GLY A 270 -12.22 -6.30 1.65
CA GLY A 270 -11.79 -5.01 2.20
C GLY A 270 -12.23 -4.80 3.66
N LEU A 271 -13.48 -5.15 3.98
CA LEU A 271 -14.01 -5.08 5.35
C LEU A 271 -13.27 -6.02 6.31
N LEU A 272 -12.94 -7.25 5.85
CA LEU A 272 -12.19 -8.22 6.63
C LEU A 272 -10.77 -7.70 6.96
N LEU A 273 -10.09 -7.11 5.99
CA LEU A 273 -8.76 -6.52 6.23
C LEU A 273 -8.83 -5.39 7.27
N ALA A 274 -9.84 -4.52 7.17
CA ALA A 274 -10.05 -3.46 8.17
C ALA A 274 -10.34 -4.03 9.58
N ALA A 275 -11.09 -5.14 9.68
CA ALA A 275 -11.32 -5.83 10.94
C ALA A 275 -10.05 -6.41 11.55
N GLY A 276 -9.15 -6.96 10.73
CA GLY A 276 -7.86 -7.46 11.18
C GLY A 276 -6.93 -6.35 11.65
N LEU A 277 -6.84 -5.25 10.90
CA LEU A 277 -6.03 -4.09 11.26
C LEU A 277 -6.54 -3.38 12.53
N SER A 278 -7.86 -3.38 12.77
CA SER A 278 -8.46 -2.90 14.03
C SER A 278 -8.24 -3.86 15.21
N GLY A 279 -7.71 -5.07 14.97
CA GLY A 279 -7.44 -6.07 16.00
C GLY A 279 -8.65 -6.92 16.40
N CYS A 280 -9.80 -6.76 15.74
CA CYS A 280 -11.04 -7.44 16.09
C CYS A 280 -10.99 -8.96 15.87
N ILE A 281 -10.17 -9.41 14.91
CA ILE A 281 -10.08 -10.83 14.51
C ILE A 281 -9.63 -11.73 15.67
N LYS A 282 -8.79 -11.21 16.58
CA LYS A 282 -8.18 -11.99 17.67
C LYS A 282 -9.22 -12.64 18.59
N ASP A 283 -10.32 -11.93 18.87
CA ASP A 283 -11.33 -12.38 19.83
C ASP A 283 -12.53 -13.06 19.15
N SER A 284 -12.72 -12.87 17.84
CA SER A 284 -13.96 -13.22 17.15
C SER A 284 -13.85 -14.31 16.08
N MET A 285 -12.66 -14.63 15.56
CA MET A 285 -12.51 -15.56 14.43
C MET A 285 -11.95 -16.92 14.84
N ASN A 286 -12.71 -17.98 14.60
CA ASN A 286 -12.25 -19.34 14.83
C ASN A 286 -11.42 -19.85 13.64
N LEU A 287 -10.47 -20.77 13.90
CA LEU A 287 -9.64 -21.42 12.88
C LEU A 287 -10.47 -22.03 11.72
N TYR A 288 -11.65 -22.58 12.03
CA TYR A 288 -12.58 -23.11 11.04
C TYR A 288 -13.04 -22.05 10.04
N ASP A 289 -13.40 -20.86 10.51
CA ASP A 289 -13.86 -19.75 9.67
C ASP A 289 -12.72 -19.26 8.77
N ILE A 290 -11.48 -19.24 9.29
CA ILE A 290 -10.28 -18.91 8.52
C ILE A 290 -10.12 -19.88 7.35
N HIS A 291 -10.20 -21.19 7.63
CA HIS A 291 -10.09 -22.22 6.60
C HIS A 291 -11.23 -22.14 5.58
N ALA A 292 -12.47 -21.92 6.02
CA ALA A 292 -13.62 -21.76 5.12
C ALA A 292 -13.41 -20.60 4.15
N LEU A 293 -12.90 -19.45 4.63
CA LEU A 293 -12.57 -18.31 3.77
C LEU A 293 -11.42 -18.61 2.80
N LEU A 294 -10.36 -19.29 3.24
CA LEU A 294 -9.25 -19.67 2.35
C LEU A 294 -9.68 -20.65 1.25
N THR A 295 -10.66 -21.53 1.50
CA THR A 295 -11.17 -22.47 0.49
C THR A 295 -11.92 -21.81 -0.67
N GLN A 296 -12.38 -20.57 -0.51
CA GLN A 296 -13.06 -19.81 -1.58
C GLN A 296 -12.09 -19.39 -2.70
N ASN A 297 -10.77 -19.46 -2.46
CA ASN A 297 -9.71 -19.19 -3.43
C ASN A 297 -9.78 -17.81 -4.12
N ASP A 298 -10.42 -16.84 -3.47
CA ASP A 298 -10.46 -15.46 -3.95
C ASP A 298 -9.19 -14.70 -3.56
N LYS A 299 -8.46 -14.18 -4.55
CA LYS A 299 -7.21 -13.42 -4.36
C LYS A 299 -7.32 -12.34 -3.28
N TYR A 300 -8.33 -11.49 -3.36
CA TYR A 300 -8.51 -10.36 -2.45
C TYR A 300 -8.81 -10.80 -1.02
N LEU A 301 -9.57 -11.89 -0.87
CA LEU A 301 -9.94 -12.46 0.42
C LEU A 301 -8.72 -13.07 1.11
N ILE A 302 -7.91 -13.82 0.37
CA ILE A 302 -6.65 -14.39 0.88
C ILE A 302 -5.71 -13.27 1.33
N ILE A 303 -5.52 -12.24 0.50
CA ILE A 303 -4.69 -11.07 0.84
C ILE A 303 -5.18 -10.39 2.13
N ALA A 304 -6.50 -10.14 2.23
CA ALA A 304 -7.10 -9.52 3.39
C ALA A 304 -6.93 -10.34 4.66
N LEU A 305 -7.13 -11.66 4.55
CA LEU A 305 -7.08 -12.58 5.67
C LEU A 305 -5.65 -12.77 6.19
N LEU A 306 -4.66 -12.92 5.31
CA LEU A 306 -3.25 -13.07 5.70
C LEU A 306 -2.76 -11.85 6.47
N ILE A 307 -2.95 -10.65 5.91
CA ILE A 307 -2.47 -9.40 6.52
C ILE A 307 -3.30 -9.09 7.76
N GLY A 308 -4.62 -9.28 7.71
CA GLY A 308 -5.53 -9.01 8.82
C GLY A 308 -5.23 -9.86 10.05
N CYS A 309 -5.02 -11.18 9.87
CA CYS A 309 -4.65 -12.07 10.97
C CYS A 309 -3.25 -11.72 11.51
N ALA A 310 -2.26 -11.49 10.64
CA ALA A 310 -0.92 -11.15 11.09
C ALA A 310 -0.85 -9.80 11.82
N ALA A 311 -1.64 -8.81 11.41
CA ALA A 311 -1.72 -7.53 12.08
C ALA A 311 -2.39 -7.63 13.47
N ALA A 312 -3.44 -8.45 13.61
CA ALA A 312 -4.07 -8.71 14.90
C ALA A 312 -3.12 -9.43 15.88
N HIS A 313 -2.27 -10.32 15.36
CA HIS A 313 -1.27 -11.09 16.11
C HIS A 313 0.15 -10.52 15.97
N ARG A 314 0.27 -9.19 15.89
CA ARG A 314 1.56 -8.52 15.71
C ARG A 314 2.51 -8.80 16.87
N GLY A 315 3.70 -9.32 16.56
CA GLY A 315 4.76 -9.61 17.53
C GLY A 315 4.49 -10.79 18.47
N THR A 316 3.39 -11.53 18.32
CA THR A 316 3.06 -12.65 19.22
C THR A 316 3.69 -13.97 18.81
N SER A 317 4.23 -14.09 17.59
CA SER A 317 4.80 -15.34 17.04
C SER A 317 3.85 -16.54 17.12
N GLU A 318 2.54 -16.31 16.93
CA GLU A 318 1.57 -17.40 17.04
C GLU A 318 1.75 -18.47 15.94
N VAL A 319 1.79 -19.73 16.38
CA VAL A 319 2.05 -20.89 15.53
C VAL A 319 0.95 -21.14 14.49
N HIS A 320 -0.33 -20.92 14.82
CA HIS A 320 -1.44 -21.16 13.87
C HIS A 320 -1.38 -20.21 12.68
N VAL A 321 -1.21 -18.92 12.95
CA VAL A 321 -1.04 -17.88 11.93
C VAL A 321 0.24 -18.13 11.13
N TYR A 322 1.33 -18.54 11.78
CA TYR A 322 2.56 -18.93 11.08
C TYR A 322 2.34 -20.10 10.11
N LYS A 323 1.67 -21.17 10.52
CA LYS A 323 1.37 -22.33 9.66
C LYS A 323 0.54 -21.92 8.45
N MET A 324 -0.47 -21.09 8.64
CA MET A 324 -1.28 -20.51 7.57
C MET A 324 -0.40 -19.74 6.57
N ILE A 325 0.44 -18.81 7.05
CA ILE A 325 1.33 -18.01 6.19
C ILE A 325 2.33 -18.91 5.45
N SER A 326 2.90 -19.91 6.13
CA SER A 326 3.88 -20.83 5.54
C SER A 326 3.31 -21.63 4.36
N ALA A 327 2.01 -21.95 4.37
CA ALA A 327 1.35 -22.62 3.25
C ALA A 327 1.28 -21.77 1.98
N HIS A 328 1.38 -20.44 2.10
CA HIS A 328 1.41 -19.52 0.96
C HIS A 328 2.84 -19.14 0.51
N LEU A 329 3.88 -19.65 1.18
CA LEU A 329 5.28 -19.36 0.89
C LEU A 329 6.06 -20.63 0.49
N PRO A 330 6.37 -20.81 -0.81
CA PRO A 330 7.02 -22.03 -1.32
C PRO A 330 8.34 -22.39 -0.63
N PHE A 331 9.10 -21.40 -0.14
CA PHE A 331 10.40 -21.63 0.49
C PHE A 331 10.33 -22.06 1.96
N LEU A 332 9.17 -21.89 2.61
CA LEU A 332 8.93 -22.39 3.98
C LEU A 332 8.29 -23.78 3.96
N LEU A 333 7.68 -24.15 2.84
CA LEU A 333 7.14 -25.48 2.62
C LEU A 333 8.27 -26.49 2.45
N GLN A 334 8.14 -27.64 3.11
CA GLN A 334 8.97 -28.80 2.79
C GLN A 334 8.73 -29.18 1.31
N PRO A 335 9.74 -29.67 0.58
CA PRO A 335 9.60 -30.01 -0.83
C PRO A 335 8.52 -31.08 -0.99
N THR A 336 7.33 -30.68 -1.45
CA THR A 336 6.22 -31.56 -1.78
C THR A 336 6.19 -31.82 -3.28
N LEU A 337 5.68 -32.99 -3.68
CA LEU A 337 5.59 -33.41 -5.10
C LEU A 337 4.56 -32.59 -5.91
N VAL A 338 3.77 -31.73 -5.27
CA VAL A 338 2.73 -30.91 -5.91
C VAL A 338 3.20 -29.46 -5.98
N GLU A 339 3.43 -28.96 -7.20
CA GLU A 339 3.77 -27.55 -7.44
C GLU A 339 2.52 -26.67 -7.34
N PHE A 340 2.42 -25.86 -6.28
CA PHE A 340 1.38 -24.84 -6.16
C PHE A 340 1.77 -23.56 -6.93
N LYS A 341 1.00 -23.20 -7.97
CA LYS A 341 1.15 -21.92 -8.65
C LYS A 341 0.42 -20.82 -7.87
N ILE A 342 1.13 -20.18 -6.94
CA ILE A 342 0.61 -19.06 -6.13
C ILE A 342 1.02 -17.73 -6.76
N GLU A 343 0.10 -16.77 -6.87
CA GLU A 343 0.39 -15.43 -7.41
C GLU A 343 1.34 -14.60 -6.52
N LEU A 344 2.24 -13.82 -7.11
CA LEU A 344 3.23 -13.02 -6.36
C LEU A 344 2.61 -11.97 -5.44
N SER A 345 1.46 -11.41 -5.78
CA SER A 345 0.75 -10.48 -4.90
C SER A 345 0.23 -11.16 -3.62
N ILE A 346 -0.17 -12.43 -3.70
CA ILE A 346 -0.52 -13.25 -2.51
C ILE A 346 0.75 -13.57 -1.71
N GLN A 347 1.86 -13.94 -2.39
CA GLN A 347 3.13 -14.18 -1.72
C GLN A 347 3.69 -12.92 -1.04
N SER A 348 3.53 -11.75 -1.67
CA SER A 348 3.92 -10.45 -1.10
C SER A 348 3.11 -10.15 0.16
N ALA A 349 1.80 -10.42 0.13
CA ALA A 349 0.95 -10.33 1.33
C ALA A 349 1.42 -11.30 2.42
N ALA A 350 1.77 -12.54 2.07
CA ALA A 350 2.26 -13.55 3.01
C ALA A 350 3.61 -13.16 3.65
N ILE A 351 4.56 -12.61 2.89
CA ILE A 351 5.85 -12.13 3.41
C ILE A 351 5.65 -10.97 4.39
N VAL A 352 4.81 -10.00 4.05
CA VAL A 352 4.55 -8.90 4.99
C VAL A 352 3.87 -9.44 6.25
N SER A 353 2.92 -10.34 6.09
CA SER A 353 2.24 -11.01 7.21
C SER A 353 3.24 -11.73 8.12
N LEU A 354 4.24 -12.41 7.54
CA LEU A 354 5.34 -13.01 8.28
C LEU A 354 6.14 -11.96 9.07
N GLY A 355 6.49 -10.85 8.42
CA GLY A 355 7.21 -9.74 9.06
C GLY A 355 6.42 -9.07 10.21
N LEU A 356 5.10 -8.98 10.09
CA LEU A 356 4.21 -8.44 11.12
C LEU A 356 4.08 -9.40 12.32
N LEU A 357 3.94 -10.69 12.06
CA LEU A 357 3.82 -11.72 13.10
C LEU A 357 5.09 -11.78 13.98
N PHE A 358 6.25 -11.66 13.34
CA PHE A 358 7.57 -11.69 13.98
C PHE A 358 8.16 -10.30 14.25
N ALA A 359 7.35 -9.23 14.21
CA ALA A 359 7.83 -7.88 14.50
C ALA A 359 8.53 -7.81 15.87
N GLU A 360 9.71 -7.18 15.91
CA GLU A 360 10.57 -7.03 17.10
C GLU A 360 11.09 -8.34 17.73
N THR A 361 10.84 -9.52 17.15
CA THR A 361 11.27 -10.81 17.73
C THR A 361 12.74 -11.16 17.48
N ALA A 362 13.38 -10.53 16.48
CA ALA A 362 14.75 -10.80 16.04
C ALA A 362 15.04 -12.27 15.69
N ASN A 363 14.08 -12.96 15.03
CA ASN A 363 14.32 -14.33 14.57
C ASN A 363 15.27 -14.36 13.36
N HIS A 364 16.53 -14.74 13.60
CA HIS A 364 17.58 -14.82 12.59
C HIS A 364 17.26 -15.79 11.45
N ASN A 365 16.65 -16.95 11.73
CA ASN A 365 16.41 -17.99 10.73
C ASN A 365 15.45 -17.49 9.64
N ILE A 366 14.36 -16.86 10.05
CA ILE A 366 13.35 -16.31 9.14
C ILE A 366 13.96 -15.16 8.33
N SER A 367 14.69 -14.25 9.00
CA SER A 367 15.36 -13.13 8.34
C SER A 367 16.39 -13.60 7.31
N SER A 368 17.15 -14.65 7.61
CA SER A 368 18.13 -15.24 6.69
C SER A 368 17.48 -15.94 5.50
N GLN A 369 16.35 -16.63 5.71
CA GLN A 369 15.55 -17.23 4.62
C GLN A 369 14.94 -16.17 3.71
N LEU A 370 14.41 -15.07 4.27
CA LEU A 370 13.91 -13.94 3.49
C LEU A 370 15.03 -13.27 2.68
N LEU A 371 16.23 -13.14 3.25
CA LEU A 371 17.39 -12.59 2.54
C LEU A 371 17.79 -13.49 1.36
N ASN A 372 17.74 -14.82 1.53
CA ASN A 372 17.94 -15.76 0.43
C ASN A 372 16.95 -15.51 -0.72
N GLN A 373 15.67 -15.24 -0.42
CA GLN A 373 14.66 -14.93 -1.44
C GLN A 373 14.94 -13.63 -2.20
N ILE A 374 15.50 -12.61 -1.55
CA ILE A 374 15.92 -11.37 -2.22
C ILE A 374 17.08 -11.64 -3.20
N SER A 375 17.96 -12.59 -2.87
CA SER A 375 19.15 -12.92 -3.67
C SER A 375 18.94 -13.95 -4.78
N LEU A 376 17.84 -14.70 -4.76
CA LEU A 376 17.55 -15.77 -5.74
C LEU A 376 17.32 -15.22 -7.16
N GLU A 377 17.43 -16.08 -8.18
CA GLU A 377 17.08 -15.75 -9.57
C GLU A 377 15.59 -16.04 -9.84
N VAL A 378 15.03 -15.47 -10.92
CA VAL A 378 13.66 -15.83 -11.34
C VAL A 378 13.68 -17.29 -11.82
N PRO A 379 12.88 -18.20 -11.24
CA PRO A 379 12.81 -19.57 -11.75
C PRO A 379 12.24 -19.60 -13.17
N CYS A 380 12.69 -20.57 -13.97
CA CYS A 380 12.40 -20.69 -15.41
C CYS A 380 10.92 -20.57 -15.79
N GLU A 381 10.03 -21.08 -14.94
CA GLU A 381 8.63 -21.35 -15.27
C GLU A 381 7.65 -20.27 -14.80
N SER A 382 8.12 -19.19 -14.16
CA SER A 382 7.21 -18.18 -13.62
C SER A 382 6.84 -17.12 -14.67
N ASP A 383 5.59 -17.15 -15.13
CA ASP A 383 4.93 -16.03 -15.85
C ASP A 383 4.79 -14.75 -14.99
N GLN A 384 5.25 -14.81 -13.74
CA GLN A 384 5.03 -13.81 -12.68
C GLN A 384 6.19 -12.79 -12.53
N ALA A 385 7.08 -12.67 -13.52
CA ALA A 385 8.22 -11.75 -13.45
C ALA A 385 7.84 -10.28 -13.22
N PHE A 386 6.61 -9.88 -13.57
CA PHE A 386 6.16 -8.49 -13.51
C PHE A 386 6.05 -7.91 -12.09
N GLU A 387 5.60 -8.68 -11.09
CA GLU A 387 5.38 -8.21 -9.71
C GLU A 387 6.59 -8.43 -8.77
N ARG A 388 7.71 -8.91 -9.31
CA ARG A 388 8.91 -9.28 -8.52
C ARG A 388 9.47 -8.15 -7.67
N TYR A 389 9.39 -6.91 -8.15
CA TYR A 389 9.93 -5.77 -7.41
C TYR A 389 9.18 -5.54 -6.08
N SER A 390 7.85 -5.62 -6.11
CA SER A 390 7.01 -5.54 -4.91
C SER A 390 7.30 -6.67 -3.93
N PHE A 391 7.49 -7.90 -4.43
CA PHE A 391 7.90 -9.04 -3.61
C PHE A 391 9.25 -8.83 -2.92
N VAL A 392 10.27 -8.39 -3.65
CA VAL A 392 11.61 -8.14 -3.08
C VAL A 392 11.58 -6.98 -2.08
N LEU A 393 10.86 -5.91 -2.40
CA LEU A 393 10.68 -4.77 -1.50
C LEU A 393 9.98 -5.17 -0.20
N THR A 394 8.90 -5.95 -0.28
CA THR A 394 8.17 -6.46 0.89
C THR A 394 9.01 -7.42 1.73
N ALA A 395 9.88 -8.22 1.12
CA ALA A 395 10.86 -9.03 1.85
C ALA A 395 11.86 -8.17 2.63
N GLY A 396 12.39 -7.09 2.04
CA GLY A 396 13.25 -6.13 2.74
C GLY A 396 12.53 -5.44 3.91
N MET A 397 11.27 -5.04 3.70
CA MET A 397 10.40 -4.48 4.73
C MET A 397 10.15 -5.47 5.88
N ALA A 398 9.88 -6.73 5.57
CA ALA A 398 9.66 -7.78 6.57
C ALA A 398 10.92 -8.05 7.40
N ILE A 399 12.10 -8.15 6.79
CA ILE A 399 13.39 -8.27 7.51
C ILE A 399 13.58 -7.07 8.46
N GLY A 400 13.28 -5.86 7.97
CA GLY A 400 13.36 -4.64 8.76
C GLY A 400 12.40 -4.62 9.97
N LEU A 401 11.18 -5.14 9.81
CA LEU A 401 10.21 -5.27 10.91
C LEU A 401 10.61 -6.31 11.96
N ILE A 402 11.13 -7.46 11.52
CA ILE A 402 11.55 -8.55 12.43
C ILE A 402 12.71 -8.08 13.33
N ASN A 403 13.65 -7.34 12.74
CA ASN A 403 14.87 -6.87 13.40
C ASN A 403 14.79 -5.41 13.86
N LEU A 404 13.58 -4.86 14.02
CA LEU A 404 13.34 -3.43 14.23
C LEU A 404 14.12 -2.89 15.44
N GLY A 405 15.03 -1.93 15.18
CA GLY A 405 15.84 -1.26 16.20
C GLY A 405 16.88 -2.13 16.93
N LYS A 406 16.99 -3.43 16.59
CA LYS A 406 17.89 -4.41 17.24
C LYS A 406 19.18 -4.67 16.46
N GLY A 407 19.48 -3.86 15.44
CA GLY A 407 20.60 -4.10 14.55
C GLY A 407 21.96 -4.25 15.24
N LYS A 408 22.23 -3.49 16.30
CA LYS A 408 23.48 -3.59 17.08
C LYS A 408 23.60 -4.92 17.86
N GLU A 409 22.52 -5.34 18.49
CA GLU A 409 22.48 -6.61 19.24
C GLU A 409 22.74 -7.81 18.31
N ILE A 410 22.20 -7.76 17.09
CA ILE A 410 22.40 -8.80 16.08
C ILE A 410 23.86 -8.82 15.60
N THR A 411 24.48 -7.66 15.38
CA THR A 411 25.89 -7.62 14.96
C THR A 411 26.84 -8.10 16.03
N ASP A 412 26.52 -7.83 17.29
CA ASP A 412 27.37 -8.22 18.41
C ASP A 412 27.27 -9.73 18.69
N THR A 413 26.15 -10.36 18.33
CA THR A 413 25.92 -11.80 18.51
C THR A 413 26.41 -12.65 17.34
N GLU A 414 26.42 -12.11 16.13
CA GLU A 414 26.90 -12.81 14.93
C GLU A 414 28.44 -12.77 14.84
N ILE A 415 29.11 -13.89 15.15
CA ILE A 415 30.52 -14.06 14.81
C ILE A 415 30.60 -14.30 13.29
N PRO A 416 31.31 -13.47 12.50
CA PRO A 416 31.45 -13.67 11.07
C PRO A 416 32.32 -14.90 10.81
N ILE A 417 31.67 -16.05 10.57
CA ILE A 417 32.33 -17.24 10.07
C ILE A 417 32.36 -17.11 8.54
N SER A 418 33.50 -17.40 7.90
CA SER A 418 33.66 -17.30 6.44
C SER A 418 32.61 -18.07 5.62
N SER A 419 31.97 -19.07 6.23
CA SER A 419 30.90 -19.88 5.64
C SER A 419 29.51 -19.24 5.73
N THR A 420 29.26 -18.32 6.68
CA THR A 420 27.98 -17.66 6.87
C THR A 420 28.18 -16.16 7.13
N PRO A 421 28.22 -15.31 6.08
CA PRO A 421 28.33 -13.87 6.27
C PRO A 421 27.18 -13.32 7.12
N SER A 422 27.50 -12.33 7.95
CA SER A 422 26.53 -11.66 8.82
C SER A 422 25.36 -11.08 8.02
N LEU A 423 24.18 -10.97 8.64
CA LEU A 423 22.99 -10.42 8.00
C LEU A 423 23.27 -9.00 7.46
N LYS A 424 24.03 -8.21 8.23
CA LYS A 424 24.49 -6.87 7.87
C LYS A 424 25.34 -6.86 6.60
N GLU A 425 26.38 -7.68 6.51
CA GLU A 425 27.26 -7.74 5.34
C GLU A 425 26.52 -8.16 4.08
N ARG A 426 25.59 -9.12 4.21
CA ARG A 426 24.75 -9.58 3.11
C ARG A 426 23.86 -8.45 2.60
N LEU A 427 23.23 -7.68 3.49
CA LEU A 427 22.43 -6.51 3.10
C LEU A 427 23.28 -5.43 2.44
N ILE A 428 24.50 -5.17 2.92
CA ILE A 428 25.41 -4.19 2.30
C ILE A 428 25.83 -4.65 0.89
N LYS A 429 26.08 -5.95 0.69
CA LYS A 429 26.34 -6.50 -0.65
C LYS A 429 25.12 -6.37 -1.57
N LEU A 430 23.90 -6.60 -1.07
CA LEU A 430 22.67 -6.37 -1.83
C LEU A 430 22.47 -4.88 -2.18
N LEU A 431 22.94 -3.97 -1.33
CA LEU A 431 22.88 -2.53 -1.54
C LEU A 431 23.84 -2.06 -2.64
N ASN A 432 25.11 -2.46 -2.57
CA ASN A 432 26.16 -1.99 -3.48
C ASN A 432 26.23 -2.80 -4.79
N GLY A 433 25.62 -3.98 -4.80
CA GLY A 433 25.81 -4.96 -5.86
C GLY A 433 27.08 -5.79 -5.67
N GLY A 434 27.20 -6.84 -6.47
CA GLY A 434 28.32 -7.77 -6.40
C GLY A 434 27.91 -9.16 -6.88
N GLU A 435 28.73 -10.13 -6.55
CA GLU A 435 28.49 -11.51 -6.95
C GLU A 435 27.42 -12.20 -6.08
N ARG A 436 26.45 -12.84 -6.72
CA ARG A 436 25.26 -13.41 -6.05
C ARG A 436 25.62 -14.43 -4.97
N ARG A 437 26.63 -15.26 -5.20
CA ARG A 437 27.11 -16.31 -4.27
C ARG A 437 27.58 -15.78 -2.91
N LEU A 438 27.95 -14.50 -2.82
CA LEU A 438 28.36 -13.86 -1.57
C LEU A 438 27.18 -13.34 -0.74
N ALA A 439 25.98 -13.26 -1.32
CA ALA A 439 24.75 -12.83 -0.65
C ALA A 439 23.82 -14.00 -0.33
N TYR A 440 23.86 -15.08 -1.11
CA TYR A 440 23.05 -16.29 -0.93
C TYR A 440 23.73 -17.30 0.01
N LEU A 441 22.98 -17.84 0.97
CA LEU A 441 23.40 -18.96 1.80
C LEU A 441 22.73 -20.25 1.31
N SER A 442 23.50 -21.21 0.80
CA SER A 442 23.00 -22.55 0.52
C SER A 442 22.88 -23.33 1.82
N TYR A 443 21.65 -23.64 2.25
CA TYR A 443 21.41 -24.49 3.41
C TYR A 443 21.71 -25.99 3.14
N ASP A 444 22.03 -26.36 1.89
CA ASP A 444 22.38 -27.73 1.48
C ASP A 444 23.82 -28.15 1.83
N ARG A 445 24.62 -27.29 2.48
CA ARG A 445 25.97 -27.65 2.93
C ARG A 445 26.18 -27.32 4.41
N VAL A 446 25.54 -28.09 5.28
CA VAL A 446 26.12 -28.36 6.60
C VAL A 446 27.15 -29.48 6.41
N GLU A 447 28.28 -29.16 5.79
CA GLU A 447 29.48 -29.99 5.95
C GLU A 447 29.97 -29.74 7.38
N CYS A 448 29.75 -30.72 8.25
CA CYS A 448 30.32 -30.72 9.60
C CYS A 448 31.85 -30.54 9.46
N PRO A 449 32.48 -29.58 10.18
CA PRO A 449 33.91 -29.38 10.10
C PRO A 449 34.62 -30.55 10.81
N GLY A 450 34.89 -31.60 10.06
CA GLY A 450 35.54 -32.81 10.57
C GLY A 450 35.90 -33.88 9.54
N MET A 451 35.55 -33.71 8.26
CA MET A 451 35.85 -34.73 7.24
C MET A 451 36.58 -34.12 6.04
N ARG A 452 37.91 -33.99 6.18
CA ARG A 452 38.80 -33.78 5.03
C ARG A 452 38.85 -35.07 4.22
N ILE A 453 38.07 -35.19 3.16
CA ILE A 453 38.29 -36.22 2.15
C ILE A 453 39.44 -35.72 1.27
N GLY A 454 40.65 -36.21 1.57
CA GLY A 454 41.84 -35.98 0.77
C GLY A 454 41.73 -36.61 -0.62
N ASN A 455 42.41 -35.98 -1.57
CA ASN A 455 42.68 -36.48 -2.92
C ASN A 455 42.97 -37.99 -2.95
N PHE A 456 42.09 -38.77 -3.58
CA PHE A 456 42.46 -40.01 -4.23
C PHE A 456 41.81 -40.06 -5.61
N ALA A 457 42.61 -39.77 -6.62
CA ALA A 457 42.36 -40.24 -7.97
C ALA A 457 42.80 -41.72 -8.08
N SER A 458 42.15 -42.41 -9.00
CA SER A 458 42.48 -43.68 -9.65
C SER A 458 41.87 -44.97 -9.10
N ASN A 459 41.19 -45.65 -10.03
CA ASN A 459 40.89 -47.08 -10.13
C ASN A 459 40.16 -47.75 -8.97
N CYS A 460 38.88 -48.04 -9.19
CA CYS A 460 38.37 -49.41 -9.37
C CYS A 460 36.85 -49.35 -9.57
N GLY A 461 36.34 -50.17 -10.49
CA GLY A 461 34.98 -50.11 -10.99
C GLY A 461 33.91 -50.67 -10.05
N GLY A 462 32.66 -50.35 -10.40
CA GLY A 462 31.46 -51.12 -10.04
C GLY A 462 30.84 -50.76 -8.69
N GLY A 463 29.63 -50.18 -8.72
CA GLY A 463 28.64 -50.38 -7.65
C GLY A 463 28.12 -49.13 -6.95
N SER A 464 27.07 -48.54 -7.55
CA SER A 464 25.91 -47.92 -6.89
C SER A 464 26.11 -46.79 -5.86
N ASN A 465 25.98 -45.55 -6.34
CA ASN A 465 25.26 -44.49 -5.61
C ASN A 465 24.22 -43.88 -6.55
N LEU A 466 22.96 -44.30 -6.39
CA LEU A 466 21.80 -43.78 -7.11
C LEU A 466 21.48 -42.37 -6.57
N ILE A 467 21.83 -41.35 -7.34
CA ILE A 467 21.15 -40.06 -7.31
C ILE A 467 19.92 -40.18 -8.21
N TYR A 468 18.73 -40.10 -7.63
CA TYR A 468 17.46 -39.99 -8.35
C TYR A 468 17.36 -38.63 -9.05
N SER A 469 17.96 -38.52 -10.24
CA SER A 469 17.51 -37.57 -11.25
C SER A 469 16.33 -38.20 -11.99
N LEU A 470 15.11 -37.78 -11.65
CA LEU A 470 13.87 -38.19 -12.34
C LEU A 470 13.91 -37.72 -13.80
N ARG A 471 14.37 -38.62 -14.66
CA ARG A 471 14.28 -38.52 -16.12
C ARG A 471 12.81 -38.72 -16.51
N ARG A 472 12.12 -37.64 -16.91
CA ARG A 472 10.79 -37.74 -17.53
C ARG A 472 10.89 -38.59 -18.79
N TYR A 473 10.13 -39.68 -18.81
CA TYR A 473 9.89 -40.54 -19.98
C TYR A 473 9.04 -39.77 -21.00
N THR A 474 9.55 -39.60 -22.21
CA THR A 474 8.75 -39.42 -23.44
C THR A 474 8.95 -40.67 -24.30
N PRO A 475 7.87 -41.32 -24.78
CA PRO A 475 7.99 -42.58 -25.51
C PRO A 475 8.38 -42.35 -26.97
N GLY A 476 9.42 -43.05 -27.43
CA GLY A 476 9.83 -43.11 -28.83
C GLY A 476 10.97 -44.10 -29.01
N GLY A 477 10.68 -45.28 -29.56
CA GLY A 477 11.66 -46.36 -29.85
C GLY A 477 12.67 -45.98 -30.94
N SER A 478 13.74 -46.75 -31.14
CA SER A 478 13.69 -47.93 -32.04
C SER A 478 14.93 -48.85 -31.99
N ALA A 479 14.70 -50.10 -32.43
CA ALA A 479 15.58 -51.10 -33.09
C ALA A 479 16.18 -52.22 -32.21
N MET A 480 15.71 -53.48 -32.36
CA MET A 480 15.96 -54.42 -33.47
C MET A 480 15.10 -55.70 -33.38
N ASP A 481 15.04 -56.40 -34.52
CA ASP A 481 14.58 -57.77 -34.84
C ASP A 481 13.11 -58.08 -35.21
N GLY A 482 12.92 -58.50 -36.47
CA GLY A 482 12.06 -59.64 -36.83
C GLY A 482 10.86 -59.42 -37.77
N ILE A 483 11.06 -59.71 -39.07
CA ILE A 483 10.13 -60.37 -40.02
C ILE A 483 8.81 -59.66 -40.41
N GLY A 484 8.58 -59.47 -41.72
CA GLY A 484 7.23 -59.41 -42.30
C GLY A 484 7.06 -58.46 -43.49
N ALA A 485 6.68 -59.03 -44.64
CA ALA A 485 6.54 -58.39 -45.95
C ALA A 485 5.26 -57.54 -46.12
N GLY A 486 5.23 -56.65 -47.13
CA GLY A 486 3.96 -56.15 -47.69
C GLY A 486 4.00 -54.77 -48.37
N ASN A 487 3.89 -54.79 -49.69
CA ASN A 487 3.80 -53.72 -50.70
C ASN A 487 2.87 -52.50 -50.46
N ASN A 488 3.17 -51.46 -51.26
CA ASN A 488 2.26 -50.50 -51.96
C ASN A 488 2.10 -49.05 -51.44
N ALA A 489 2.82 -48.15 -52.12
CA ALA A 489 2.33 -47.09 -53.01
C ALA A 489 1.32 -46.02 -52.52
N GLY A 490 1.69 -44.73 -52.73
CA GLY A 490 0.79 -43.74 -53.35
C GLY A 490 0.62 -42.38 -52.65
N GLY A 491 1.25 -41.33 -53.20
CA GLY A 491 0.51 -40.17 -53.73
C GLY A 491 0.35 -38.86 -52.92
N SER A 492 0.89 -37.78 -53.51
CA SER A 492 0.49 -36.34 -53.47
C SER A 492 0.54 -35.58 -52.12
N SER A 493 1.49 -34.67 -51.89
CA SER A 493 1.76 -33.34 -52.49
C SER A 493 0.91 -32.18 -51.94
N THR A 494 1.55 -31.23 -51.25
CA THR A 494 1.44 -29.79 -51.53
C THR A 494 2.65 -29.02 -50.94
N ASN A 495 3.37 -28.38 -51.86
CA ASN A 495 4.40 -27.32 -51.75
C ASN A 495 3.93 -26.14 -50.88
N THR A 496 4.67 -25.16 -50.35
CA THR A 496 6.07 -24.62 -50.30
C THR A 496 5.90 -23.35 -49.43
N ALA A 497 6.82 -22.83 -48.61
CA ALA A 497 8.07 -22.18 -49.01
C ALA A 497 8.88 -21.73 -47.77
N THR A 498 10.13 -22.23 -47.70
CA THR A 498 11.39 -21.53 -47.41
C THR A 498 11.41 -20.25 -46.54
N ALA A 499 12.05 -20.34 -45.38
CA ALA A 499 12.94 -19.29 -44.86
C ALA A 499 14.22 -19.95 -44.32
N GLN A 500 15.35 -19.53 -44.89
CA GLN A 500 16.68 -20.14 -44.76
C GLN A 500 17.24 -20.04 -43.34
N GLN A 501 17.69 -21.17 -42.80
CA GLN A 501 18.64 -21.26 -41.70
C GLN A 501 20.06 -21.05 -42.25
N GLN A 502 20.80 -20.11 -41.67
CA GLN A 502 22.26 -20.12 -41.71
C GLN A 502 22.79 -20.48 -40.32
N HIS A 503 23.44 -21.64 -40.25
CA HIS A 503 24.37 -22.00 -39.19
C HIS A 503 25.63 -21.13 -39.27
N GLN A 504 26.16 -20.76 -38.09
CA GLN A 504 27.57 -20.93 -37.65
C GLN A 504 27.97 -19.80 -36.69
N ASN A 505 28.19 -20.14 -35.42
CA ASN A 505 29.52 -20.01 -34.83
C ASN A 505 29.61 -20.70 -33.47
N SER A 506 30.49 -21.69 -33.45
CA SER A 506 31.19 -22.24 -32.30
C SER A 506 31.99 -21.15 -31.59
N GLY A 507 31.89 -21.09 -30.26
CA GLY A 507 32.70 -20.20 -29.45
C GLY A 507 32.51 -20.43 -27.95
N SER A 508 33.42 -21.21 -27.35
CA SER A 508 33.79 -21.18 -25.93
C SER A 508 32.64 -21.39 -24.91
N SER A 509 32.30 -22.67 -24.68
CA SER A 509 31.70 -23.09 -23.42
C SER A 509 32.72 -22.87 -22.29
N ARG A 510 32.62 -21.74 -21.59
CA ARG A 510 33.28 -21.57 -20.29
C ARG A 510 32.37 -22.21 -19.25
N ASP A 511 32.92 -23.23 -18.59
CA ASP A 511 32.34 -23.93 -17.46
C ASP A 511 31.82 -22.95 -16.40
N TYR A 512 30.49 -22.83 -16.31
CA TYR A 512 29.80 -22.24 -15.17
C TYR A 512 29.30 -23.37 -14.28
N SER A 513 30.18 -23.82 -13.38
CA SER A 513 29.80 -24.70 -12.28
C SER A 513 29.02 -23.90 -11.22
N GLY A 514 27.73 -24.21 -11.04
CA GLY A 514 27.03 -23.97 -9.77
C GLY A 514 25.76 -23.11 -9.83
N ILE A 515 24.76 -23.55 -10.59
CA ILE A 515 23.30 -23.63 -10.30
C ILE A 515 22.63 -23.85 -11.66
N GLY A 516 22.38 -25.12 -12.00
CA GLY A 516 21.69 -25.52 -13.21
C GLY A 516 20.17 -25.35 -13.09
N GLN A 517 19.69 -24.15 -12.76
CA GLN A 517 18.29 -23.82 -12.99
C GLN A 517 18.15 -23.35 -14.44
N PRO A 518 17.13 -23.82 -15.18
CA PRO A 518 16.89 -23.28 -16.51
C PRO A 518 16.60 -21.78 -16.37
N MET A 519 17.23 -20.97 -17.23
CA MET A 519 17.13 -19.52 -17.18
C MET A 519 15.70 -19.08 -17.51
N SER A 520 15.18 -18.06 -16.83
CA SER A 520 13.84 -17.55 -17.15
C SER A 520 13.77 -16.97 -18.58
N ASN A 521 12.66 -17.23 -19.27
CA ASN A 521 12.42 -16.73 -20.62
C ASN A 521 12.14 -15.22 -20.66
N HIS A 522 11.64 -14.65 -19.55
CA HIS A 522 11.19 -13.26 -19.46
C HIS A 522 12.26 -12.30 -18.93
N VAL A 523 13.14 -12.76 -18.02
CA VAL A 523 14.16 -11.93 -17.37
C VAL A 523 15.50 -12.66 -17.41
N ARG A 524 16.47 -12.06 -18.11
CA ARG A 524 17.85 -12.54 -18.10
C ARG A 524 18.64 -11.83 -17.02
N GLU A 525 18.82 -12.47 -15.88
CA GLU A 525 19.74 -11.97 -14.85
C GLU A 525 21.17 -12.45 -15.13
N LEU A 526 22.14 -11.59 -14.83
CA LEU A 526 23.56 -11.93 -14.87
C LEU A 526 23.97 -12.59 -13.54
N PRO A 527 25.17 -13.20 -13.45
CA PRO A 527 25.70 -13.74 -12.18
C PRO A 527 25.92 -12.65 -11.10
N THR A 528 25.92 -11.39 -11.51
CA THR A 528 25.91 -10.23 -10.62
C THR A 528 24.49 -9.86 -10.19
N LEU A 529 24.36 -9.39 -8.95
CA LEU A 529 23.10 -8.94 -8.39
C LEU A 529 22.56 -7.72 -9.16
N ASN A 530 21.26 -7.73 -9.43
CA ASN A 530 20.56 -6.58 -10.00
C ASN A 530 20.35 -5.51 -8.92
N ILE A 531 21.25 -4.52 -8.89
CA ILE A 531 21.25 -3.42 -7.93
C ILE A 531 19.89 -2.70 -7.90
N HIS A 532 19.24 -2.50 -9.05
CA HIS A 532 17.98 -1.77 -9.10
C HIS A 532 16.83 -2.49 -8.39
N LEU A 533 16.90 -3.83 -8.28
CA LEU A 533 15.90 -4.65 -7.60
C LEU A 533 16.24 -4.83 -6.11
N THR A 534 17.50 -5.12 -5.80
CA THR A 534 17.93 -5.50 -4.43
C THR A 534 18.22 -4.31 -3.52
N SER A 535 18.73 -3.22 -4.09
CA SER A 535 19.08 -2.00 -3.37
C SER A 535 17.93 -1.43 -2.51
N PRO A 536 16.70 -1.23 -3.02
CA PRO A 536 15.59 -0.65 -2.23
C PRO A 536 15.22 -1.50 -1.03
N ALA A 537 15.11 -2.81 -1.24
CA ALA A 537 14.82 -3.76 -0.18
C ALA A 537 15.91 -3.73 0.90
N ALA A 538 17.19 -3.73 0.49
CA ALA A 538 18.32 -3.66 1.41
C ALA A 538 18.38 -2.33 2.18
N ALA A 539 18.12 -1.20 1.51
CA ALA A 539 18.12 0.11 2.13
C ALA A 539 17.03 0.23 3.21
N VAL A 540 15.81 -0.26 2.92
CA VAL A 540 14.70 -0.26 3.88
C VAL A 540 14.97 -1.23 5.04
N ALA A 541 15.48 -2.43 4.75
CA ALA A 541 15.85 -3.40 5.78
C ALA A 541 16.89 -2.80 6.74
N LEU A 542 17.97 -2.21 6.22
CA LEU A 542 18.99 -1.54 7.04
C LEU A 542 18.44 -0.34 7.80
N GLY A 543 17.60 0.48 7.16
CA GLY A 543 16.99 1.66 7.78
C GLY A 543 16.09 1.32 8.98
N LEU A 544 15.29 0.25 8.88
CA LEU A 544 14.42 -0.21 9.97
C LEU A 544 15.19 -1.01 11.03
N MET A 545 16.10 -1.89 10.62
CA MET A 545 16.94 -2.67 11.53
C MET A 545 17.80 -1.79 12.45
N TYR A 546 18.30 -0.67 11.93
CA TYR A 546 19.13 0.29 12.66
C TYR A 546 18.40 1.60 13.02
N LEU A 547 17.07 1.57 13.05
CA LEU A 547 16.25 2.71 13.44
C LEU A 547 16.68 3.24 14.83
N ARG A 548 16.95 4.54 14.93
CA ARG A 548 17.39 5.23 16.17
C ARG A 548 18.68 4.70 16.82
N THR A 549 19.45 3.87 16.14
CA THR A 549 20.68 3.30 16.73
C THR A 549 21.87 4.25 16.71
N ARG A 550 21.85 5.30 15.86
CA ARG A 550 22.98 6.21 15.59
C ARG A 550 24.27 5.50 15.15
N ASP A 551 24.18 4.34 14.48
CA ASP A 551 25.37 3.68 13.91
C ASP A 551 25.93 4.50 12.73
N GLU A 552 27.18 4.95 12.84
CA GLU A 552 27.83 5.79 11.84
C GLU A 552 28.22 5.02 10.59
N TRP A 553 28.66 3.77 10.74
CA TRP A 553 29.13 2.99 9.59
C TRP A 553 28.01 2.73 8.59
N ILE A 554 26.81 2.44 9.08
CA ILE A 554 25.63 2.19 8.25
C ILE A 554 25.07 3.50 7.70
N TYR A 555 25.14 4.57 8.49
CA TYR A 555 24.80 5.90 8.03
C TYR A 555 25.65 6.32 6.82
N GLU A 556 26.94 6.00 6.82
CA GLU A 556 27.85 6.20 5.69
C GLU A 556 27.62 5.19 4.55
N ALA A 557 27.27 3.94 4.86
CA ALA A 557 26.95 2.93 3.85
C ALA A 557 25.68 3.28 3.05
N LEU A 558 24.67 3.87 3.71
CA LEU A 558 23.42 4.34 3.07
C LEU A 558 23.57 5.71 2.39
N SER A 559 24.68 6.42 2.62
CA SER A 559 24.91 7.71 1.97
C SER A 559 25.04 7.56 0.46
N VAL A 560 24.51 8.55 -0.26
CA VAL A 560 24.77 8.68 -1.70
C VAL A 560 26.22 9.11 -1.83
N LYS A 561 27.00 8.35 -2.59
CA LYS A 561 28.43 8.57 -2.74
C LYS A 561 28.71 9.82 -3.57
N ASP A 562 29.76 10.54 -3.23
CA ASP A 562 30.21 11.75 -3.91
C ASP A 562 31.04 11.41 -5.17
N SER A 563 30.48 10.60 -6.07
CA SER A 563 31.10 10.28 -7.37
C SER A 563 30.04 10.17 -8.46
N PHE A 564 30.22 10.90 -9.56
CA PHE A 564 29.31 10.88 -10.71
C PHE A 564 29.09 9.46 -11.22
N TYR A 565 30.16 8.68 -11.34
CA TYR A 565 30.10 7.30 -11.82
C TYR A 565 29.26 6.39 -10.92
N GLU A 566 29.27 6.62 -9.61
CA GLU A 566 28.46 5.82 -8.67
C GLU A 566 27.01 6.28 -8.60
N ILE A 567 26.76 7.57 -8.82
CA ILE A 567 25.41 8.12 -8.96
C ILE A 567 24.74 7.56 -10.22
N ASP A 568 25.45 7.53 -11.35
CA ASP A 568 24.91 7.05 -12.63
C ASP A 568 24.61 5.54 -12.63
N LYS A 569 25.30 4.76 -11.80
CA LYS A 569 25.02 3.32 -11.63
C LYS A 569 23.63 3.04 -11.05
N ILE A 570 23.03 3.99 -10.32
CA ILE A 570 21.82 3.76 -9.55
C ILE A 570 20.70 4.69 -10.06
N ARG A 571 19.50 4.14 -10.23
CA ARG A 571 18.33 4.95 -10.58
C ARG A 571 18.08 6.03 -9.52
N PRO A 572 17.85 7.29 -9.89
CA PRO A 572 17.72 8.38 -8.93
C PRO A 572 16.52 8.23 -7.97
N ASP A 573 15.42 7.62 -8.40
CA ASP A 573 14.27 7.29 -7.54
C ASP A 573 14.68 6.41 -6.34
N MET A 574 15.68 5.55 -6.54
CA MET A 574 16.22 4.65 -5.51
C MET A 574 17.10 5.41 -4.52
N LEU A 575 17.76 6.49 -4.95
CA LEU A 575 18.54 7.38 -4.08
C LEU A 575 17.63 8.16 -3.11
N MET A 576 16.39 8.48 -3.51
CA MET A 576 15.37 9.02 -2.59
C MET A 576 15.13 8.07 -1.41
N ILE A 577 14.99 6.76 -1.68
CA ILE A 577 14.76 5.76 -0.63
C ILE A 577 16.00 5.63 0.26
N ARG A 578 17.22 5.67 -0.30
CA ARG A 578 18.47 5.64 0.47
C ARG A 578 18.62 6.84 1.39
N THR A 579 18.40 8.05 0.88
CA THR A 579 18.47 9.28 1.67
C THR A 579 17.43 9.29 2.78
N PHE A 580 16.22 8.83 2.49
CA PHE A 580 15.17 8.63 3.51
C PHE A 580 15.59 7.63 4.59
N CYS A 581 16.05 6.43 4.21
CA CYS A 581 16.48 5.39 5.16
C CYS A 581 17.72 5.80 5.97
N ARG A 582 18.65 6.54 5.37
CA ARG A 582 19.80 7.14 6.06
C ARG A 582 19.36 8.06 7.20
N CYS A 583 18.31 8.87 6.96
CA CYS A 583 17.76 9.75 7.99
C CYS A 583 17.09 8.97 9.14
N LEU A 584 16.56 7.76 8.89
CA LEU A 584 15.99 6.91 9.94
C LEU A 584 17.04 6.37 10.93
N VAL A 585 18.27 6.16 10.49
CA VAL A 585 19.36 5.66 11.38
C VAL A 585 19.73 6.72 12.43
N LYS A 586 19.88 7.98 12.01
CA LYS A 586 20.11 9.15 12.88
C LYS A 586 18.83 9.97 13.07
N PHE A 587 17.73 9.30 13.42
CA PHE A 587 16.39 9.90 13.49
C PHE A 587 16.27 11.07 14.47
N ASP A 588 16.94 10.98 15.63
CA ASP A 588 16.84 12.01 16.67
C ASP A 588 17.61 13.29 16.31
N ASP A 589 18.58 13.21 15.40
CA ASP A 589 19.47 14.31 15.02
C ASP A 589 18.86 15.22 13.93
N ILE A 590 17.64 14.90 13.48
CA ILE A 590 16.92 15.62 12.44
C ILE A 590 16.52 17.01 12.94
N GLN A 591 16.93 18.06 12.23
CA GLN A 591 16.62 19.46 12.55
C GLN A 591 15.82 20.13 11.43
N PRO A 592 14.81 20.96 11.76
CA PRO A 592 13.96 21.67 10.81
C PRO A 592 14.64 22.93 10.26
N THR A 593 15.85 22.76 9.73
CA THR A 593 16.66 23.86 9.15
C THR A 593 16.99 23.56 7.69
N LYS A 594 17.06 24.62 6.88
CA LYS A 594 17.47 24.51 5.48
C LYS A 594 18.88 23.91 5.35
N GLN A 595 19.80 24.32 6.23
CA GLN A 595 21.16 23.81 6.28
C GLN A 595 21.20 22.29 6.49
N TRP A 596 20.33 21.74 7.33
CA TRP A 596 20.25 20.30 7.54
C TRP A 596 19.77 19.57 6.29
N THR A 597 18.76 20.10 5.59
CA THR A 597 18.27 19.49 4.33
C THR A 597 19.33 19.51 3.24
N GLU A 598 20.08 20.61 3.11
CA GLU A 598 21.15 20.74 2.12
C GLU A 598 22.30 19.75 2.40
N LYS A 599 22.60 19.45 3.67
CA LYS A 599 23.62 18.46 4.08
C LYS A 599 23.33 17.03 3.61
N GLN A 600 22.07 16.68 3.36
CA GLN A 600 21.72 15.33 2.88
C GLN A 600 22.06 15.10 1.41
N ILE A 601 22.24 16.17 0.65
CA ILE A 601 22.58 16.15 -0.78
C ILE A 601 24.10 15.99 -0.93
N PRO A 602 24.58 15.10 -1.83
CA PRO A 602 25.99 15.00 -2.20
C PRO A 602 26.62 16.36 -2.51
N GLU A 603 27.86 16.58 -2.11
CA GLU A 603 28.50 17.90 -2.25
C GLU A 603 28.61 18.31 -3.72
N ILE A 604 28.90 17.34 -4.59
CA ILE A 604 28.98 17.52 -6.04
C ILE A 604 27.67 18.07 -6.62
N VAL A 605 26.54 17.46 -6.25
CA VAL A 605 25.20 17.86 -6.71
C VAL A 605 24.83 19.23 -6.12
N ARG A 606 25.26 19.53 -4.89
CA ARG A 606 25.02 20.82 -4.24
C ARG A 606 25.77 21.96 -4.94
N ARG A 607 27.05 21.78 -5.25
CA ARG A 607 27.84 22.77 -6.00
C ARG A 607 27.20 23.05 -7.36
N TYR A 608 26.82 21.99 -8.08
CA TYR A 608 26.16 22.11 -9.37
C TYR A 608 24.81 22.85 -9.30
N SER A 609 24.00 22.58 -8.26
CA SER A 609 22.74 23.28 -8.02
C SER A 609 22.91 24.78 -7.74
N GLN A 610 24.00 25.18 -7.05
CA GLN A 610 24.24 26.59 -6.71
C GLN A 610 24.54 27.43 -7.96
N HIS A 611 25.13 26.83 -9.00
CA HIS A 611 25.43 27.50 -10.26
C HIS A 611 24.18 28.06 -10.95
N PHE A 612 23.06 27.32 -10.92
CA PHE A 612 21.78 27.78 -11.50
C PHE A 612 21.06 28.83 -10.65
N VAL A 613 21.46 29.03 -9.39
CA VAL A 613 20.89 30.03 -8.50
C VAL A 613 21.61 31.37 -8.63
N GLU A 614 22.93 31.36 -8.78
CA GLU A 614 23.75 32.57 -8.79
C GLU A 614 24.01 33.14 -10.20
N ALA A 615 23.59 32.43 -11.26
CA ALA A 615 23.76 32.85 -12.67
C ALA A 615 25.21 33.29 -12.99
N GLN A 616 26.19 32.74 -12.28
CA GLN A 616 27.60 32.99 -12.53
C GLN A 616 28.11 32.00 -13.57
N THR A 617 28.70 32.54 -14.63
CA THR A 617 29.42 31.78 -15.65
C THR A 617 30.69 31.21 -15.04
N LEU A 618 30.63 29.98 -14.56
CA LEU A 618 31.84 29.24 -14.24
C LEU A 618 32.53 28.83 -15.53
N LYS A 619 33.60 29.55 -15.86
CA LYS A 619 34.48 29.23 -16.98
C LYS A 619 35.34 27.97 -16.77
N ASP A 620 35.21 27.30 -15.61
CA ASP A 620 36.14 26.24 -15.16
C ASP A 620 35.43 24.93 -14.73
N ILE A 621 34.44 24.46 -15.50
CA ILE A 621 33.86 23.11 -15.31
C ILE A 621 34.16 22.29 -16.55
N TRP A 622 35.36 21.70 -16.61
CA TRP A 622 35.82 20.80 -17.68
C TRP A 622 34.93 19.56 -17.88
N TRP A 623 34.04 19.30 -16.92
CA TRP A 623 33.16 18.14 -16.89
C TRP A 623 31.72 18.44 -17.34
N GLU A 624 31.36 19.67 -17.70
CA GLU A 624 30.01 19.98 -18.23
C GLU A 624 29.70 19.21 -19.53
N GLU A 625 30.71 18.92 -20.35
CA GLU A 625 30.58 18.08 -21.56
C GLU A 625 30.33 16.59 -21.28
N PHE A 626 30.74 16.10 -20.11
CA PHE A 626 30.65 14.67 -19.76
C PHE A 626 29.49 14.35 -18.82
N ILE A 627 28.86 15.36 -18.25
CA ILE A 627 27.86 15.21 -17.19
C ILE A 627 26.45 15.27 -17.77
N ASP A 628 25.66 14.25 -17.46
CA ASP A 628 24.22 14.32 -17.70
C ASP A 628 23.51 15.21 -16.67
N VAL A 629 23.11 16.40 -17.11
CA VAL A 629 22.36 17.39 -16.33
C VAL A 629 21.00 16.85 -15.86
N GLU A 630 20.38 15.96 -16.63
CA GLU A 630 19.12 15.32 -16.27
C GLU A 630 19.29 14.44 -15.03
N THR A 631 20.37 13.66 -14.96
CA THR A 631 20.64 12.79 -13.82
C THR A 631 20.93 13.60 -12.54
N ILE A 632 21.76 14.65 -12.62
CA ILE A 632 22.04 15.50 -11.44
C ILE A 632 20.78 16.20 -10.95
N SER A 633 19.97 16.75 -11.86
CA SER A 633 18.74 17.43 -11.49
C SER A 633 17.75 16.48 -10.80
N LYS A 634 17.56 15.27 -11.33
CA LYS A 634 16.77 14.22 -10.65
C LYS A 634 17.30 13.90 -9.26
N VAL A 635 18.61 13.69 -9.12
CA VAL A 635 19.25 13.35 -7.83
C VAL A 635 18.99 14.45 -6.80
N HIS A 636 19.10 15.72 -7.19
CA HIS A 636 18.82 16.86 -6.31
C HIS A 636 17.37 16.82 -5.78
N PHE A 637 16.38 16.71 -6.66
CA PHE A 637 14.96 16.70 -6.27
C PHE A 637 14.59 15.46 -5.44
N TYR A 638 15.12 14.28 -5.80
CA TYR A 638 14.85 13.06 -5.06
C TYR A 638 15.48 13.04 -3.67
N CYS A 639 16.73 13.50 -3.53
CA CYS A 639 17.39 13.58 -2.22
C CYS A 639 16.71 14.61 -1.30
N THR A 640 16.31 15.76 -1.84
CA THR A 640 15.58 16.78 -1.09
C THR A 640 14.19 16.28 -0.66
N ALA A 641 13.45 15.63 -1.55
CA ALA A 641 12.15 15.04 -1.23
C ALA A 641 12.26 13.94 -0.15
N GLY A 642 13.25 13.05 -0.25
CA GLY A 642 13.52 12.01 0.75
C GLY A 642 13.86 12.59 2.14
N ALA A 643 14.69 13.63 2.18
CA ALA A 643 15.03 14.33 3.42
C ALA A 643 13.82 15.04 4.06
N LEU A 644 12.98 15.68 3.25
CA LEU A 644 11.76 16.35 3.72
C LEU A 644 10.71 15.36 4.25
N LEU A 645 10.61 14.16 3.66
CA LEU A 645 9.76 13.11 4.18
C LEU A 645 10.24 12.62 5.53
N ALA A 646 11.55 12.39 5.70
CA ALA A 646 12.13 12.02 6.99
C ALA A 646 11.95 13.11 8.05
N LEU A 647 12.12 14.38 7.66
CA LEU A 647 11.83 15.54 8.52
C LEU A 647 10.38 15.52 9.02
N SER A 648 9.44 15.25 8.13
CA SER A 648 8.01 15.21 8.45
C SER A 648 7.65 14.02 9.32
N LEU A 649 8.34 12.88 9.15
CA LEU A 649 8.21 11.70 9.99
C LEU A 649 8.69 11.97 11.42
N ARG A 650 9.81 12.69 11.58
CA ARG A 650 10.33 13.10 12.90
C ARG A 650 9.37 13.99 13.66
N PHE A 651 8.78 14.95 12.97
CA PHE A 651 7.84 15.92 13.54
C PHE A 651 6.39 15.56 13.21
N ALA A 652 6.08 14.27 13.06
CA ALA A 652 4.74 13.81 12.74
C ALA A 652 3.75 14.38 13.77
N SER A 653 2.67 15.00 13.29
CA SER A 653 1.63 15.66 14.10
C SER A 653 2.09 16.77 15.08
N SER A 654 3.36 17.20 15.02
CA SER A 654 3.90 18.21 15.95
C SER A 654 3.52 19.64 15.58
N CYS A 655 2.93 19.84 14.39
CA CYS A 655 2.46 21.13 13.90
C CYS A 655 3.55 22.23 13.84
N GLN A 656 4.81 21.85 13.64
CA GLN A 656 5.91 22.82 13.55
C GLN A 656 5.88 23.60 12.24
N LYS A 657 5.87 24.94 12.35
CA LYS A 657 5.77 25.85 11.20
C LYS A 657 7.04 25.94 10.37
N ASP A 658 8.22 25.84 10.98
CA ASP A 658 9.50 25.96 10.26
C ASP A 658 9.68 24.84 9.25
N ALA A 659 9.43 23.60 9.68
CA ALA A 659 9.46 22.44 8.79
C ALA A 659 8.38 22.52 7.70
N LEU A 660 7.18 22.99 8.03
CA LEU A 660 6.13 23.25 7.03
C LEU A 660 6.57 24.29 5.99
N SER A 661 7.27 25.35 6.41
CA SER A 661 7.77 26.41 5.53
C SER A 661 8.79 25.89 4.52
N LEU A 662 9.67 24.95 4.93
CA LEU A 662 10.65 24.32 4.04
C LEU A 662 9.97 23.46 2.98
N ILE A 663 8.97 22.66 3.38
CA ILE A 663 8.21 21.82 2.45
C ILE A 663 7.40 22.70 1.49
N HIS A 664 6.80 23.78 2.01
CA HIS A 664 6.07 24.75 1.21
C HIS A 664 6.97 25.43 0.18
N GLN A 665 8.16 25.87 0.56
CA GLN A 665 9.14 26.47 -0.35
C GLN A 665 9.51 25.53 -1.49
N LEU A 666 9.74 24.24 -1.21
CA LEU A 666 10.05 23.26 -2.26
C LEU A 666 8.84 23.01 -3.17
N TYR A 667 7.63 22.90 -2.60
CA TYR A 667 6.40 22.78 -3.37
C TYR A 667 6.15 23.99 -4.28
N GLU A 668 6.32 25.21 -3.76
CA GLU A 668 6.14 26.45 -4.54
C GLU A 668 7.14 26.51 -5.70
N ARG A 669 8.41 26.16 -5.46
CA ARG A 669 9.44 26.07 -6.51
C ARG A 669 9.07 25.07 -7.60
N ILE A 670 8.46 23.94 -7.25
CA ILE A 670 7.99 22.95 -8.23
C ILE A 670 6.75 23.48 -8.97
N SER A 671 5.80 24.06 -8.23
CA SER A 671 4.53 24.54 -8.78
C SER A 671 4.67 25.79 -9.65
N SER A 672 5.72 26.59 -9.48
CA SER A 672 5.98 27.77 -10.31
C SER A 672 6.46 27.42 -11.72
N ILE A 673 6.76 26.15 -11.99
CA ILE A 673 7.27 25.69 -13.28
C ILE A 673 6.10 25.30 -14.18
N ASP A 674 5.92 26.03 -15.28
CA ASP A 674 5.03 25.64 -16.36
C ASP A 674 5.65 24.47 -17.15
N LEU A 675 5.29 23.23 -16.79
CA LEU A 675 5.76 21.98 -17.42
C LEU A 675 5.45 21.88 -18.94
N ASN A 676 4.63 22.79 -19.47
CA ASN A 676 4.22 22.85 -20.87
C ASN A 676 5.06 23.83 -21.71
N ARG A 677 5.93 24.64 -21.10
CA ARG A 677 6.82 25.53 -21.85
C ARG A 677 8.04 24.76 -22.38
N LYS A 678 8.24 24.80 -23.70
CA LYS A 678 9.41 24.21 -24.39
C LYS A 678 10.64 25.13 -24.43
N LYS A 679 10.48 26.43 -24.20
CA LYS A 679 11.57 27.42 -24.20
C LYS A 679 11.71 28.01 -22.79
N VAL A 680 12.79 27.67 -22.11
CA VAL A 680 13.19 28.22 -20.83
C VAL A 680 14.69 28.49 -20.89
N ASP A 681 15.14 29.59 -20.29
CA ASP A 681 16.55 29.97 -20.24
C ASP A 681 17.38 28.84 -19.59
N GLU A 682 18.41 28.38 -20.29
CA GLU A 682 19.19 27.18 -19.93
C GLU A 682 19.94 27.29 -18.61
N LEU A 683 20.23 28.52 -18.16
CA LEU A 683 20.94 28.84 -16.91
C LEU A 683 20.01 29.18 -15.73
N SER A 684 18.69 29.13 -15.92
CA SER A 684 17.73 29.43 -14.84
C SER A 684 17.38 28.16 -14.03
N TRP A 685 17.04 28.35 -12.75
CA TRP A 685 16.48 27.28 -11.89
C TRP A 685 15.29 26.56 -12.53
N SER A 686 14.47 27.28 -13.31
CA SER A 686 13.35 26.69 -14.05
C SER A 686 13.82 25.74 -15.15
N GLY A 687 14.94 26.03 -15.82
CA GLY A 687 15.58 25.15 -16.80
C GLY A 687 16.15 23.89 -16.12
N PHE A 688 16.83 24.04 -14.99
CA PHE A 688 17.32 22.92 -14.18
C PHE A 688 16.21 21.96 -13.77
N ALA A 689 15.08 22.50 -13.31
CA ALA A 689 13.93 21.70 -12.91
C ALA A 689 13.21 21.04 -14.09
N LEU A 690 13.09 21.73 -15.23
CA LEU A 690 12.49 21.16 -16.44
C LEU A 690 13.29 19.95 -16.97
N ARG A 691 14.63 20.01 -16.87
CA ARG A 691 15.53 18.91 -17.25
C ARG A 691 15.34 17.65 -16.40
N ALA A 692 14.93 17.76 -15.13
CA ALA A 692 14.64 16.60 -14.29
C ALA A 692 13.47 15.74 -14.80
N GLY A 693 12.60 16.34 -15.62
CA GLY A 693 11.46 15.69 -16.24
C GLY A 693 10.18 15.71 -15.40
N ARG A 694 9.04 15.64 -16.11
CA ARG A 694 7.68 15.75 -15.52
C ARG A 694 7.42 14.70 -14.43
N ASN A 695 7.87 13.47 -14.62
CA ASN A 695 7.61 12.37 -13.68
C ASN A 695 8.35 12.58 -12.35
N CYS A 696 9.61 13.02 -12.40
CA CYS A 696 10.40 13.30 -11.19
C CYS A 696 9.74 14.39 -10.35
N LEU A 697 9.38 15.51 -10.98
CA LEU A 697 8.70 16.62 -10.31
C LEU A 697 7.33 16.21 -9.74
N ARG A 698 6.55 15.39 -10.47
CA ARG A 698 5.28 14.84 -9.96
C ARG A 698 5.51 13.94 -8.74
N THR A 699 6.50 13.04 -8.76
CA THR A 699 6.82 12.21 -7.59
C THR A 699 7.28 13.03 -6.39
N CYS A 700 8.09 14.07 -6.58
CA CYS A 700 8.49 14.98 -5.51
C CYS A 700 7.30 15.77 -4.95
N THR A 701 6.37 16.18 -5.81
CA THR A 701 5.10 16.81 -5.39
C THR A 701 4.25 15.86 -4.53
N ASN A 702 4.18 14.58 -4.90
CA ASN A 702 3.47 13.56 -4.12
C ASN A 702 4.08 13.40 -2.72
N VAL A 703 5.40 13.32 -2.64
CA VAL A 703 6.13 13.22 -1.37
C VAL A 703 5.93 14.48 -0.52
N CYS A 704 5.97 15.68 -1.12
CA CYS A 704 5.67 16.92 -0.43
C CYS A 704 4.23 16.96 0.11
N ALA A 705 3.26 16.49 -0.68
CA ALA A 705 1.86 16.42 -0.26
C ALA A 705 1.70 15.52 0.97
N LEU A 706 2.29 14.31 0.96
CA LEU A 706 2.31 13.43 2.13
C LEU A 706 3.04 14.05 3.32
N ALA A 707 4.21 14.64 3.10
CA ALA A 707 5.02 15.30 4.12
C ALA A 707 4.23 16.40 4.85
N MET A 708 3.54 17.27 4.10
CA MET A 708 2.67 18.29 4.69
C MET A 708 1.50 17.68 5.48
N GLY A 709 0.85 16.64 4.93
CA GLY A 709 -0.26 15.96 5.61
C GLY A 709 0.18 15.25 6.90
N LEU A 710 1.37 14.66 6.92
CA LEU A 710 1.95 13.97 8.07
C LEU A 710 2.33 14.94 9.19
N LEU A 711 2.93 16.07 8.84
CA LEU A 711 3.37 17.09 9.79
C LEU A 711 2.17 17.79 10.46
N MET A 712 1.12 18.07 9.68
CA MET A 712 -0.14 18.68 10.12
C MET A 712 -1.23 17.65 10.45
N ALA A 713 -0.87 16.39 10.73
CA ALA A 713 -1.86 15.35 10.96
C ALA A 713 -2.80 15.71 12.14
N GLY A 714 -4.11 15.68 11.88
CA GLY A 714 -5.17 15.99 12.85
C GLY A 714 -5.45 17.49 13.12
N SER A 715 -4.56 18.42 12.73
CA SER A 715 -4.71 19.84 13.08
C SER A 715 -5.69 20.60 12.19
N GLY A 716 -5.90 20.14 10.95
CA GLY A 716 -6.80 20.82 10.03
C GLY A 716 -6.24 22.11 9.43
N ASP A 717 -4.92 22.25 9.24
CA ASP A 717 -4.33 23.50 8.75
C ASP A 717 -4.92 23.95 7.39
N LEU A 718 -5.23 25.25 7.30
CA LEU A 718 -5.93 25.82 6.16
C LEU A 718 -5.02 26.00 4.95
N GLN A 719 -3.75 26.38 5.16
CA GLN A 719 -2.81 26.58 4.05
C GLN A 719 -2.52 25.26 3.37
N THR A 720 -2.20 24.23 4.15
CA THR A 720 -2.03 22.87 3.63
C THR A 720 -3.31 22.36 2.93
N THR A 721 -4.50 22.59 3.49
CA THR A 721 -5.77 22.22 2.84
C THR A 721 -5.94 22.89 1.47
N ARG A 722 -5.61 24.18 1.35
CA ARG A 722 -5.69 24.94 0.08
C ARG A 722 -4.73 24.39 -0.97
N ILE A 723 -3.50 24.09 -0.57
CA ILE A 723 -2.48 23.50 -1.43
C ILE A 723 -2.93 22.12 -1.91
N LEU A 724 -3.35 21.24 -1.01
CA LEU A 724 -3.83 19.91 -1.36
C LEU A 724 -5.05 19.96 -2.29
N ARG A 725 -5.94 20.94 -2.11
CA ARG A 725 -7.05 21.21 -3.04
C ARG A 725 -6.55 21.64 -4.42
N LYS A 726 -5.55 22.52 -4.49
CA LYS A 726 -4.91 22.94 -5.75
C LYS A 726 -4.33 21.75 -6.49
N ILE A 727 -3.55 20.90 -5.81
CA ILE A 727 -2.94 19.70 -6.41
C ILE A 727 -4.01 18.72 -6.88
N ARG A 728 -5.06 18.51 -6.10
CA ARG A 728 -6.16 17.59 -6.44
C ARG A 728 -6.99 18.04 -7.66
N ASN A 729 -7.01 19.34 -7.95
CA ASN A 729 -7.69 19.88 -9.12
C ASN A 729 -6.91 19.69 -10.43
N ILE A 730 -5.65 19.26 -10.36
CA ILE A 730 -4.86 18.89 -11.54
C ILE A 730 -5.52 17.65 -12.16
N LEU A 731 -6.06 17.81 -13.36
CA LEU A 731 -6.59 16.74 -14.20
C LEU A 731 -5.58 16.43 -15.31
N PRO A 732 -5.57 15.19 -15.84
CA PRO A 732 -4.73 14.87 -16.99
C PRO A 732 -5.19 15.67 -18.21
N SER A 733 -4.28 16.41 -18.83
CA SER A 733 -4.50 17.11 -20.09
C SER A 733 -4.47 16.12 -21.26
N PHE A 734 -5.53 16.05 -22.06
CA PHE A 734 -5.59 15.18 -23.25
C PHE A 734 -4.96 15.80 -24.51
N GLU A 735 -4.46 17.04 -24.44
CA GLU A 735 -3.95 17.78 -25.59
C GLU A 735 -2.69 17.16 -26.23
N ASP A 736 -1.95 16.30 -25.51
CA ASP A 736 -0.69 15.72 -26.01
C ASP A 736 -0.87 14.47 -26.92
N THR A 737 -2.09 14.01 -27.19
CA THR A 737 -2.29 12.99 -28.23
C THR A 737 -2.51 13.61 -29.59
N ASN A 738 -1.42 13.87 -30.32
CA ASN A 738 -1.40 13.88 -31.78
C ASN A 738 -1.70 12.47 -32.34
N ILE A 739 -2.83 11.90 -31.93
CA ILE A 739 -3.40 10.65 -32.41
C ILE A 739 -4.84 10.99 -32.78
N LYS A 740 -5.02 11.76 -33.86
CA LYS A 740 -6.33 11.96 -34.48
C LYS A 740 -6.92 10.68 -35.08
N ASN A 741 -6.15 9.58 -35.13
CA ASN A 741 -6.50 8.34 -35.84
C ASN A 741 -6.28 7.07 -34.99
N LYS A 742 -6.77 7.02 -33.75
CA LYS A 742 -7.06 5.73 -33.11
C LYS A 742 -8.50 5.75 -32.63
N THR A 743 -9.26 4.88 -33.26
CA THR A 743 -10.66 4.56 -33.01
C THR A 743 -11.02 4.61 -31.53
N SER A 744 -12.23 5.13 -31.27
CA SER A 744 -12.95 5.30 -30.01
C SER A 744 -13.17 4.04 -29.17
N ALA A 745 -12.36 2.99 -29.34
CA ALA A 745 -12.45 1.72 -28.62
C ALA A 745 -11.27 1.45 -27.68
N ASN A 746 -10.17 2.21 -27.77
CA ASN A 746 -9.04 2.10 -26.84
C ASN A 746 -9.12 3.17 -25.75
N CYS A 747 -10.16 3.08 -24.91
CA CYS A 747 -10.30 3.83 -23.67
C CYS A 747 -9.31 3.29 -22.62
N ILE A 748 -8.02 3.51 -22.89
CA ILE A 748 -6.94 3.40 -21.92
C ILE A 748 -6.95 4.75 -21.17
N PRO A 749 -6.85 4.78 -19.82
CA PRO A 749 -6.60 6.05 -19.12
C PRO A 749 -5.40 6.75 -19.77
N PRO A 750 -5.40 8.09 -19.87
CA PRO A 750 -4.36 8.83 -20.57
C PRO A 750 -2.97 8.34 -20.15
N LYS A 751 -2.07 8.19 -21.13
CA LYS A 751 -0.67 7.74 -20.95
C LYS A 751 0.13 8.58 -19.93
N ASP A 752 -0.45 9.66 -19.40
CA ASP A 752 -0.03 10.37 -18.19
C ASP A 752 -0.23 9.51 -16.92
N SER A 753 0.53 8.42 -16.91
CA SER A 753 0.70 7.37 -15.90
C SER A 753 0.89 7.89 -14.46
N SER A 754 1.27 9.15 -14.28
CA SER A 754 1.56 9.75 -12.97
C SER A 754 0.37 10.44 -12.28
N VAL A 755 -0.75 10.72 -12.96
CA VAL A 755 -1.82 11.54 -12.33
C VAL A 755 -2.59 10.77 -11.26
N HIS A 756 -2.76 9.45 -11.41
CA HIS A 756 -3.32 8.61 -10.36
C HIS A 756 -2.49 8.70 -9.07
N SER A 757 -1.17 8.61 -9.19
CA SER A 757 -0.22 8.70 -8.08
C SER A 757 -0.37 10.01 -7.27
N LEU A 758 -0.66 11.12 -7.98
CA LEU A 758 -0.94 12.43 -7.41
C LEU A 758 -2.25 12.43 -6.62
N HIS A 759 -3.30 11.81 -7.15
CA HIS A 759 -4.57 11.71 -6.44
C HIS A 759 -4.50 10.80 -5.21
N VAL A 760 -3.76 9.69 -5.27
CA VAL A 760 -3.56 8.80 -4.11
C VAL A 760 -2.83 9.55 -3.00
N SER A 761 -1.69 10.18 -3.30
CA SER A 761 -0.92 10.94 -2.29
C SER A 761 -1.69 12.12 -1.70
N THR A 762 -2.38 12.90 -2.53
CA THR A 762 -3.16 14.06 -2.05
C THR A 762 -4.37 13.66 -1.22
N ASN A 763 -5.10 12.60 -1.61
CA ASN A 763 -6.24 12.13 -0.83
C ASN A 763 -5.77 11.54 0.51
N MET A 764 -4.67 10.78 0.52
CA MET A 764 -4.07 10.27 1.75
C MET A 764 -3.60 11.41 2.68
N ALA A 765 -2.95 12.44 2.13
CA ALA A 765 -2.55 13.63 2.87
C ALA A 765 -3.75 14.44 3.41
N LEU A 766 -4.83 14.58 2.64
CA LEU A 766 -6.07 15.20 3.10
C LEU A 766 -6.72 14.40 4.24
N GLY A 767 -6.70 13.06 4.14
CA GLY A 767 -7.18 12.18 5.21
C GLY A 767 -6.36 12.35 6.49
N LEU A 768 -5.04 12.36 6.39
CA LEU A 768 -4.12 12.60 7.51
C LEU A 768 -4.33 13.96 8.19
N LEU A 769 -4.51 15.02 7.40
CA LEU A 769 -4.71 16.36 7.93
C LEU A 769 -5.99 16.49 8.78
N TYR A 770 -7.02 15.68 8.47
CA TYR A 770 -8.28 15.58 9.22
C TYR A 770 -8.43 14.21 9.90
N PHE A 771 -7.34 13.62 10.40
CA PHE A 771 -7.34 12.25 10.91
C PHE A 771 -8.43 12.01 11.98
N GLY A 772 -9.38 11.12 11.68
CA GLY A 772 -10.57 10.87 12.51
C GLY A 772 -11.31 12.15 12.93
N TYR A 773 -11.44 13.12 12.02
CA TYR A 773 -12.00 14.45 12.27
C TYR A 773 -11.27 15.26 13.37
N GLY A 774 -9.95 15.07 13.51
CA GLY A 774 -9.12 15.74 14.50
C GLY A 774 -9.04 15.02 15.85
N ARG A 775 -9.52 13.77 15.92
CA ARG A 775 -9.48 12.94 17.14
C ARG A 775 -8.11 12.29 17.36
N TYR A 776 -7.47 11.83 16.29
CA TYR A 776 -6.28 10.99 16.40
C TYR A 776 -5.01 11.77 16.10
N ARG A 777 -3.95 11.37 16.81
CA ARG A 777 -2.58 11.83 16.65
C ARG A 777 -1.69 10.61 16.39
N LEU A 778 -0.67 10.78 15.56
CA LEU A 778 0.32 9.73 15.30
C LEU A 778 1.31 9.62 16.46
N SER A 779 1.72 8.39 16.77
CA SER A 779 2.65 8.10 17.87
C SER A 779 4.10 8.00 17.39
N ASP A 780 5.05 8.29 18.28
CA ASP A 780 6.51 8.32 18.00
C ASP A 780 7.24 7.03 18.42
N SER A 781 6.52 5.91 18.58
CA SER A 781 7.14 4.61 18.90
C SER A 781 7.88 4.01 17.71
N ASN A 782 8.91 3.19 17.94
CA ASN A 782 9.68 2.56 16.87
C ASN A 782 8.78 1.78 15.91
N LEU A 783 7.84 1.01 16.45
CA LEU A 783 6.86 0.26 15.69
C LEU A 783 5.88 1.14 14.92
N SER A 784 5.44 2.26 15.50
CA SER A 784 4.61 3.25 14.82
C SER A 784 5.37 3.92 13.66
N ILE A 785 6.63 4.28 13.87
CA ILE A 785 7.50 4.81 12.81
C ILE A 785 7.66 3.78 11.70
N ALA A 786 7.94 2.53 12.03
CA ALA A 786 8.04 1.45 11.04
C ALA A 786 6.73 1.27 10.26
N ALA A 787 5.59 1.29 10.95
CA ALA A 787 4.27 1.21 10.32
C ALA A 787 3.98 2.40 9.40
N LEU A 788 4.39 3.61 9.80
CA LEU A 788 4.29 4.83 8.99
C LEU A 788 5.23 4.80 7.77
N VAL A 789 6.45 4.29 7.92
CA VAL A 789 7.39 4.08 6.81
C VAL A 789 6.80 3.13 5.78
N LEU A 790 6.16 2.06 6.24
CA LEU A 790 5.45 1.14 5.36
C LEU A 790 4.30 1.86 4.66
N SER A 791 3.39 2.50 5.39
CA SER A 791 2.19 3.09 4.78
C SER A 791 2.49 4.26 3.84
N LEU A 792 3.45 5.11 4.19
CA LEU A 792 3.81 6.35 3.49
C LEU A 792 5.02 6.21 2.56
N PHE A 793 5.32 4.98 2.15
CA PHE A 793 6.48 4.71 1.30
C PHE A 793 6.45 5.59 0.03
N PRO A 794 7.58 6.26 -0.34
CA PRO A 794 7.59 7.34 -1.32
C PRO A 794 7.44 6.90 -2.78
N LEU A 795 7.24 5.61 -3.06
CA LEU A 795 6.85 5.10 -4.38
C LEU A 795 5.33 5.01 -4.47
N PHE A 796 4.74 5.66 -5.47
CA PHE A 796 3.30 5.65 -5.71
C PHE A 796 2.94 4.86 -6.97
N PRO A 797 1.77 4.21 -7.00
CA PRO A 797 1.35 3.44 -8.15
C PRO A 797 0.91 4.36 -9.29
N HIS A 798 1.14 3.90 -10.51
CA HIS A 798 0.76 4.64 -11.71
C HIS A 798 -0.71 4.42 -12.11
N SER A 799 -1.24 3.23 -11.83
CA SER A 799 -2.65 2.88 -11.96
C SER A 799 -3.12 2.22 -10.68
N ILE A 800 -4.43 2.12 -10.48
CA ILE A 800 -4.93 1.41 -9.29
C ILE A 800 -4.56 -0.08 -9.31
N THR A 801 -4.42 -0.68 -10.48
CA THR A 801 -4.02 -2.08 -10.64
C THR A 801 -2.51 -2.29 -10.50
N ASP A 802 -1.71 -1.23 -10.47
CA ASP A 802 -0.26 -1.29 -10.45
C ASP A 802 0.26 -1.61 -9.05
N ASN A 803 0.49 -2.89 -8.79
CA ASN A 803 1.19 -3.40 -7.61
C ASN A 803 2.65 -3.78 -7.92
N ARG A 804 3.23 -3.27 -9.02
CA ARG A 804 4.55 -3.68 -9.49
C ARG A 804 5.67 -3.25 -8.56
N PHE A 805 5.66 -1.97 -8.17
CA PHE A 805 6.75 -1.38 -7.39
C PHE A 805 6.53 -1.45 -5.88
N TYR A 806 5.27 -1.42 -5.44
CA TYR A 806 4.92 -1.42 -4.04
C TYR A 806 3.54 -2.02 -3.86
N PHE A 807 3.40 -2.83 -2.82
CA PHE A 807 2.16 -3.54 -2.53
C PHE A 807 1.14 -2.60 -1.87
N GLN A 808 0.15 -2.15 -2.65
CA GLN A 808 -0.74 -1.06 -2.25
C GLN A 808 -1.56 -1.27 -0.95
N PRO A 809 -2.01 -2.48 -0.56
CA PRO A 809 -2.74 -2.67 0.69
C PRO A 809 -2.00 -2.22 1.95
N LEU A 810 -0.67 -2.19 1.91
CA LEU A 810 0.18 -1.74 3.03
C LEU A 810 0.03 -0.25 3.35
N ARG A 811 -0.53 0.55 2.43
CA ARG A 811 -0.82 1.98 2.68
C ARG A 811 -1.79 2.20 3.84
N PHE A 812 -2.55 1.18 4.22
CA PHE A 812 -3.50 1.25 5.32
C PHE A 812 -2.94 0.75 6.64
N TYR A 813 -1.76 0.10 6.66
CA TYR A 813 -1.21 -0.53 7.87
C TYR A 813 -0.79 0.46 8.96
N GLY A 814 -0.35 1.66 8.57
CA GLY A 814 0.14 2.68 9.50
C GLY A 814 -0.96 3.44 10.26
N PHE A 815 -2.24 3.14 9.98
CA PHE A 815 -3.41 3.76 10.61
C PHE A 815 -4.13 2.70 11.42
#